data_AF-A0A271M5Z3-F1
#
_entry.id   AF-A0A271M5Z3-F1
#
_cell.length_a   1.000
_cell.length_b   1.000
_cell.length_c   1.000
_cell.angle_alpha   90.00
_cell.angle_beta   90.00
_cell.angle_gamma   90.00
#
_symmetry.space_group_name_H-M   'P 1'
#
loop_
_entity.id
_entity.type
_entity.pdbx_description
1 polymer ?
#
loop_
_entity_poly.entity_id
_entity_poly.type
_entity_poly.pdbx_seq_one_letter_code
_entity_poly.pdbx_strand_id
1 'polypeptide(L)'
;MGAFGGLLLTNKGRNLQTKAQTGVAIHFTRMAIGDGSLGGTSIIELNDLKNERKSMPIAKLKVLTVGQAIVGSVLSNQDITAGFYFREIGIFATDPDVGEILYCYGNAGATADYIPAGAEGGTDLIEKTIGVTTLVGNTANVTATINQSLIFETPEGAQDKADAAEVEAKKYTDDQVEIVGEQVADLQQEFQTAGEVLTTHLADYVKHPGAATSTNTGNAYAVTLDPAPTSYVANMGIIITINADSTGAVTLNVNGLGAKPIKKANGNDVTNLKSNGVYTVRYNPAANSGTGAFILQGEGGEYGTAEASQVLSGYTVGRESGVVAGTMPNNGAITITPGTEDTLIPAGYHNGNGVVKKGYGVGSVVPFTKTTEVFRAGWSMQIGYISKIVVGDTFILARENSNIHKIALDGSSSTIFKSISSGMKDIAIDSSLNVYYSTNNTVVKLDPNGGTVWTYVQSELGSNLNITYIAVSKNGQHLYCAGSYRDNSTYYVLYKLNPSTGAVLYKYSVGSYNISALAVDEYGGVYYATSLDSVIKIDTNLANQLWSYRADGVASCITPAADGSYVYAHGTSYPMFQLNRLTGAVITKTGVVGAYQSSVDSKGYVYLVTNNYVYRQSSSLVTEQQLYNTQTYAISPVHPDGSIFFGETSATGKVKKLEQGYSIN
;
A
#
# COMPACT_ATOMS: atom_id res chain seq x y z
N MET A 1 -114.07 -13.19 -58.30
CA MET A 1 -113.81 -12.29 -59.43
C MET A 1 -115.00 -12.36 -60.36
N GLY A 2 -115.66 -11.22 -60.58
CA GLY A 2 -116.76 -11.05 -61.52
C GLY A 2 -116.49 -11.72 -62.88
N ALA A 3 -117.54 -12.21 -63.53
CA ALA A 3 -117.40 -12.97 -64.77
C ALA A 3 -117.18 -12.02 -65.95
N PHE A 4 -115.94 -11.89 -66.42
CA PHE A 4 -115.57 -10.99 -67.54
C PHE A 4 -115.99 -11.48 -68.94
N GLY A 5 -116.69 -12.63 -69.05
CA GLY A 5 -117.17 -13.17 -70.34
C GLY A 5 -116.07 -13.60 -71.33
N GLY A 6 -114.79 -13.45 -70.98
CA GLY A 6 -113.61 -13.63 -71.84
C GLY A 6 -113.03 -12.29 -72.32
N LEU A 7 -111.74 -12.26 -72.66
CA LEU A 7 -111.13 -11.07 -73.28
C LEU A 7 -111.19 -11.17 -74.80
N LEU A 8 -111.59 -10.08 -75.45
CA LEU A 8 -111.63 -9.95 -76.89
C LEU A 8 -110.50 -9.04 -77.39
N LEU A 9 -109.89 -9.40 -78.52
CA LEU A 9 -108.86 -8.59 -79.17
C LEU A 9 -109.49 -7.33 -79.81
N THR A 10 -108.88 -6.17 -79.58
CA THR A 10 -109.22 -4.93 -80.29
C THR A 10 -108.75 -5.02 -81.76
N ASN A 11 -109.19 -4.10 -82.63
CA ASN A 11 -108.65 -3.96 -83.98
C ASN A 11 -107.12 -3.81 -83.95
N LYS A 12 -106.58 -3.01 -83.02
CA LYS A 12 -105.14 -2.84 -82.85
C LYS A 12 -104.46 -4.13 -82.37
N GLY A 13 -105.05 -4.85 -81.41
CA GLY A 13 -104.53 -6.14 -80.96
C GLY A 13 -104.51 -7.20 -82.05
N ARG A 14 -105.54 -7.26 -82.90
CA ARG A 14 -105.56 -8.13 -84.08
C ARG A 14 -104.53 -7.73 -85.13
N ASN A 15 -104.32 -6.43 -85.34
CA ASN A 15 -103.28 -5.96 -86.25
C ASN A 15 -101.87 -6.36 -85.75
N LEU A 16 -101.61 -6.22 -84.44
CA LEU A 16 -100.36 -6.69 -83.84
C LEU A 16 -100.22 -8.21 -83.94
N GLN A 17 -101.32 -8.97 -83.83
CA GLN A 17 -101.32 -10.42 -84.07
C GLN A 17 -100.94 -10.78 -85.51
N THR A 18 -101.45 -10.05 -86.51
CA THR A 18 -101.06 -10.26 -87.90
C THR A 18 -99.56 -10.01 -88.10
N LYS A 19 -98.99 -8.97 -87.45
CA LYS A 19 -97.54 -8.72 -87.46
C LYS A 19 -96.77 -9.82 -86.71
N ALA A 20 -97.32 -10.36 -85.64
CA ALA A 20 -96.71 -11.44 -84.89
C ALA A 20 -96.61 -12.73 -85.71
N GLN A 21 -97.58 -13.00 -86.59
CA GLN A 21 -97.50 -14.12 -87.55
C GLN A 21 -96.33 -13.98 -88.54
N THR A 22 -95.86 -12.76 -88.81
CA THR A 22 -94.69 -12.50 -89.66
C THR A 22 -93.37 -12.41 -88.86
N GLY A 23 -93.38 -12.75 -87.57
CA GLY A 23 -92.18 -12.84 -86.71
C GLY A 23 -91.96 -11.67 -85.75
N VAL A 24 -92.84 -10.66 -85.70
CA VAL A 24 -92.74 -9.55 -84.73
C VAL A 24 -93.07 -10.06 -83.33
N ALA A 25 -92.21 -9.80 -82.35
CA ALA A 25 -92.45 -10.21 -80.97
C ALA A 25 -93.60 -9.41 -80.33
N ILE A 26 -94.47 -10.08 -79.59
CA ILE A 26 -95.49 -9.41 -78.78
C ILE A 26 -94.88 -9.11 -77.41
N HIS A 27 -94.65 -7.83 -77.14
CA HIS A 27 -94.16 -7.37 -75.84
C HIS A 27 -95.31 -6.80 -75.01
N PHE A 28 -95.72 -7.52 -73.96
CA PHE A 28 -96.73 -7.03 -73.02
C PHE A 28 -96.10 -6.05 -72.04
N THR A 29 -96.65 -4.85 -71.96
CA THR A 29 -96.08 -3.76 -71.17
C THR A 29 -96.68 -3.71 -69.77
N ARG A 30 -98.01 -3.80 -69.67
CA ARG A 30 -98.76 -3.66 -68.41
C ARG A 30 -100.16 -4.28 -68.50
N MET A 31 -100.73 -4.52 -67.33
CA MET A 31 -102.15 -4.88 -67.15
C MET A 31 -102.84 -3.70 -66.46
N ALA A 32 -104.00 -3.28 -66.96
CA ALA A 32 -104.76 -2.20 -66.34
C ALA A 32 -106.20 -2.61 -66.06
N ILE A 33 -106.77 -2.03 -65.00
CA ILE A 33 -108.13 -2.29 -64.55
C ILE A 33 -108.88 -0.99 -64.30
N GLY A 34 -110.20 -1.01 -64.45
CA GLY A 34 -111.04 0.18 -64.35
C GLY A 34 -112.51 -0.13 -64.03
N ASP A 35 -113.31 0.93 -63.96
CA ASP A 35 -114.76 0.87 -63.71
C ASP A 35 -115.62 1.31 -64.91
N GLY A 36 -115.04 1.43 -66.10
CA GLY A 36 -115.75 1.78 -67.33
C GLY A 36 -116.89 0.83 -67.71
N SER A 37 -118.01 1.40 -68.15
CA SER A 37 -119.18 0.66 -68.64
C SER A 37 -119.19 0.55 -70.16
N LEU A 38 -119.29 -0.67 -70.70
CA LEU A 38 -119.21 -0.92 -72.14
C LEU A 38 -120.40 -0.32 -72.92
N GLY A 39 -121.63 -0.37 -72.38
CA GLY A 39 -122.82 0.13 -73.06
C GLY A 39 -123.02 -0.52 -74.44
N GLY A 40 -123.34 0.28 -75.46
CA GLY A 40 -123.44 -0.17 -76.86
C GLY A 40 -122.14 -0.13 -77.66
N THR A 41 -120.99 0.20 -77.05
CA THR A 41 -119.70 0.32 -77.76
C THR A 41 -119.11 -1.05 -78.09
N SER A 42 -118.65 -1.23 -79.33
CA SER A 42 -117.94 -2.46 -79.73
C SER A 42 -116.54 -2.51 -79.13
N ILE A 43 -116.19 -3.62 -78.45
CA ILE A 43 -114.84 -3.82 -77.86
C ILE A 43 -113.75 -3.75 -78.93
N ILE A 44 -114.07 -4.18 -80.15
CA ILE A 44 -113.13 -4.24 -81.27
C ILE A 44 -112.64 -2.83 -81.67
N GLU A 45 -113.43 -1.79 -81.42
CA GLU A 45 -113.11 -0.40 -81.79
C GLU A 45 -112.39 0.36 -80.67
N LEU A 46 -112.23 -0.25 -79.48
CA LEU A 46 -111.57 0.40 -78.35
C LEU A 46 -110.06 0.53 -78.59
N ASN A 47 -109.53 1.70 -78.21
CA ASN A 47 -108.11 2.01 -78.26
C ASN A 47 -107.47 2.08 -76.86
N ASP A 48 -108.29 2.23 -75.81
CA ASP A 48 -107.91 2.31 -74.40
C ASP A 48 -109.09 1.82 -73.52
N LEU A 49 -108.87 1.64 -72.21
CA LEU A 49 -109.94 1.43 -71.24
C LEU A 49 -110.88 2.63 -71.25
N LYS A 50 -112.17 2.40 -70.95
CA LYS A 50 -113.13 3.52 -70.90
C LYS A 50 -112.89 4.44 -69.70
N ASN A 51 -112.45 3.89 -68.59
CA ASN A 51 -112.06 4.61 -67.39
C ASN A 51 -111.06 3.78 -66.56
N GLU A 52 -109.77 3.86 -66.92
CA GLU A 52 -108.70 3.21 -66.18
C GLU A 52 -108.62 3.76 -64.74
N ARG A 53 -108.58 2.86 -63.76
CA ARG A 53 -108.41 3.21 -62.34
C ARG A 53 -107.05 2.79 -61.78
N LYS A 54 -106.46 1.72 -62.34
CA LYS A 54 -105.19 1.20 -61.86
C LYS A 54 -104.40 0.52 -62.98
N SER A 55 -103.14 0.91 -63.10
CA SER A 55 -102.13 0.25 -63.93
C SER A 55 -101.22 -0.63 -63.06
N MET A 56 -100.87 -1.82 -63.54
CA MET A 56 -100.07 -2.80 -62.80
C MET A 56 -98.97 -3.41 -63.69
N PRO A 57 -97.73 -3.54 -63.17
CA PRO A 57 -96.64 -4.16 -63.90
C PRO A 57 -96.89 -5.66 -64.08
N ILE A 58 -96.29 -6.27 -65.10
CA ILE A 58 -96.36 -7.72 -65.30
C ILE A 58 -95.45 -8.40 -64.26
N ALA A 59 -96.02 -9.25 -63.41
CA ALA A 59 -95.29 -10.03 -62.40
C ALA A 59 -94.99 -11.45 -62.89
N LYS A 60 -95.74 -11.92 -63.90
CA LYS A 60 -95.62 -13.27 -64.44
C LYS A 60 -95.98 -13.28 -65.92
N LEU A 61 -95.15 -13.91 -66.74
CA LEU A 61 -95.49 -14.27 -68.11
C LEU A 61 -95.27 -15.77 -68.29
N LYS A 62 -96.29 -16.49 -68.75
CA LYS A 62 -96.18 -17.92 -69.05
C LYS A 62 -96.89 -18.22 -70.37
N VAL A 63 -96.13 -18.61 -71.40
CA VAL A 63 -96.68 -19.13 -72.66
C VAL A 63 -97.31 -20.50 -72.40
N LEU A 64 -98.52 -20.73 -72.91
CA LEU A 64 -99.21 -22.02 -72.86
C LEU A 64 -99.09 -22.75 -74.19
N THR A 65 -99.24 -24.08 -74.18
CA THR A 65 -99.22 -24.88 -75.40
C THR A 65 -100.47 -24.59 -76.24
N VAL A 66 -100.28 -24.09 -77.47
CA VAL A 66 -101.28 -23.64 -78.47
C VAL A 66 -101.71 -22.17 -78.33
N GLY A 67 -100.94 -21.26 -78.93
CA GLY A 67 -101.39 -19.93 -79.35
C GLY A 67 -101.86 -18.96 -78.26
N GLN A 68 -101.71 -19.29 -76.97
CA GLN A 68 -102.18 -18.52 -75.83
C GLN A 68 -101.04 -18.26 -74.82
N ALA A 69 -101.11 -17.15 -74.09
CA ALA A 69 -100.22 -16.85 -72.98
C ALA A 69 -101.01 -16.36 -71.77
N ILE A 70 -100.53 -16.71 -70.57
CA ILE A 70 -100.98 -16.10 -69.31
C ILE A 70 -100.08 -14.90 -69.02
N VAL A 71 -100.71 -13.73 -69.00
CA VAL A 71 -100.11 -12.48 -68.52
C VAL A 71 -100.65 -12.23 -67.11
N GLY A 72 -99.75 -12.27 -66.12
CA GLY A 72 -100.10 -12.19 -64.72
C GLY A 72 -99.55 -10.94 -64.04
N SER A 73 -100.34 -10.38 -63.13
CA SER A 73 -99.97 -9.25 -62.28
C SER A 73 -100.49 -9.46 -60.86
N VAL A 74 -100.04 -8.64 -59.92
CA VAL A 74 -100.53 -8.61 -58.55
C VAL A 74 -101.29 -7.30 -58.34
N LEU A 75 -102.59 -7.41 -58.07
CA LEU A 75 -103.42 -6.29 -57.65
C LEU A 75 -103.22 -6.08 -56.15
N SER A 76 -102.63 -4.95 -55.79
CA SER A 76 -102.68 -4.39 -54.44
C SER A 76 -103.56 -3.14 -54.46
N ASN A 77 -104.43 -2.97 -53.46
CA ASN A 77 -105.26 -1.77 -53.33
C ASN A 77 -104.61 -0.66 -52.48
N GLN A 78 -103.37 -0.85 -52.02
CA GLN A 78 -102.66 0.07 -51.12
C GLN A 78 -102.60 1.52 -51.61
N ASP A 79 -102.55 1.72 -52.93
CA ASP A 79 -102.47 3.05 -53.54
C ASP A 79 -103.74 3.45 -54.28
N ILE A 80 -104.84 2.71 -54.08
CA ILE A 80 -106.18 3.08 -54.56
C ILE A 80 -106.83 4.00 -53.52
N THR A 81 -107.03 5.27 -53.87
CA THR A 81 -107.61 6.31 -52.98
C THR A 81 -109.13 6.36 -52.99
N ALA A 82 -109.78 5.90 -54.06
CA ALA A 82 -111.23 5.79 -54.15
C ALA A 82 -111.60 4.40 -54.67
N GLY A 83 -112.41 3.67 -53.89
CA GLY A 83 -112.84 2.33 -54.26
C GLY A 83 -113.76 2.35 -55.49
N PHE A 84 -113.63 1.34 -56.34
CA PHE A 84 -114.34 1.26 -57.62
C PHE A 84 -114.79 -0.17 -57.92
N TYR A 85 -115.83 -0.32 -58.73
CA TYR A 85 -116.24 -1.63 -59.24
C TYR A 85 -115.31 -2.02 -60.37
N PHE A 86 -114.53 -3.09 -60.20
CA PHE A 86 -113.62 -3.63 -61.20
C PHE A 86 -114.41 -4.23 -62.37
N ARG A 87 -114.82 -3.36 -63.29
CA ARG A 87 -115.69 -3.65 -64.43
C ARG A 87 -114.92 -3.95 -65.69
N GLU A 88 -113.75 -3.37 -65.87
CA GLU A 88 -112.95 -3.56 -67.09
C GLU A 88 -111.52 -3.92 -66.80
N ILE A 89 -110.96 -4.81 -67.61
CA ILE A 89 -109.55 -5.17 -67.63
C ILE A 89 -109.02 -5.06 -69.06
N GLY A 90 -107.83 -4.48 -69.20
CA GLY A 90 -107.09 -4.44 -70.45
C GLY A 90 -105.67 -4.97 -70.28
N ILE A 91 -105.21 -5.68 -71.30
CA ILE A 91 -103.79 -6.01 -71.46
C ILE A 91 -103.23 -5.09 -72.52
N PHE A 92 -102.10 -4.44 -72.22
CA PHE A 92 -101.41 -3.54 -73.12
C PHE A 92 -100.16 -4.21 -73.69
N ALA A 93 -99.87 -3.89 -74.95
CA ALA A 93 -98.69 -4.35 -75.64
C ALA A 93 -98.12 -3.24 -76.53
N THR A 94 -96.83 -3.31 -76.83
CA THR A 94 -96.21 -2.38 -77.78
C THR A 94 -96.39 -2.89 -79.20
N ASP A 95 -97.03 -2.09 -80.05
CA ASP A 95 -96.97 -2.24 -81.50
C ASP A 95 -95.77 -1.42 -82.03
N PRO A 96 -94.87 -2.00 -82.84
CA PRO A 96 -93.65 -1.32 -83.30
C PRO A 96 -93.92 -0.06 -84.14
N ASP A 97 -95.09 0.05 -84.78
CA ASP A 97 -95.42 1.17 -85.66
C ASP A 97 -96.27 2.25 -84.95
N VAL A 98 -97.01 1.88 -83.90
CA VAL A 98 -98.02 2.75 -83.27
C VAL A 98 -97.73 3.04 -81.80
N GLY A 99 -96.77 2.35 -81.18
CA GLY A 99 -96.47 2.45 -79.75
C GLY A 99 -97.37 1.56 -78.89
N GLU A 100 -97.59 1.93 -77.63
CA GLU A 100 -98.43 1.14 -76.73
C GLU A 100 -99.90 1.13 -77.20
N ILE A 101 -100.49 -0.06 -77.26
CA ILE A 101 -101.87 -0.29 -77.70
C ILE A 101 -102.63 -1.13 -76.66
N LEU A 102 -103.95 -0.91 -76.57
CA LEU A 102 -104.84 -1.85 -75.90
C LEU A 102 -104.94 -3.12 -76.75
N TYR A 103 -104.31 -4.20 -76.28
CA TYR A 103 -104.22 -5.46 -77.02
C TYR A 103 -105.51 -6.27 -76.94
N CYS A 104 -106.00 -6.47 -75.71
CA CYS A 104 -107.28 -7.14 -75.48
C CYS A 104 -107.97 -6.55 -74.27
N TYR A 105 -109.30 -6.69 -74.26
CA TYR A 105 -110.16 -6.06 -73.29
C TYR A 105 -111.27 -7.00 -72.86
N GLY A 106 -111.60 -6.99 -71.57
CA GLY A 106 -112.73 -7.71 -70.99
C GLY A 106 -113.55 -6.78 -70.12
N ASN A 107 -114.88 -6.97 -70.10
CA ASN A 107 -115.78 -6.21 -69.24
C ASN A 107 -116.74 -7.16 -68.48
N ALA A 108 -116.82 -7.03 -67.16
CA ALA A 108 -117.66 -7.84 -66.29
C ALA A 108 -119.12 -7.36 -66.19
N GLY A 109 -119.45 -6.23 -66.82
CA GLY A 109 -120.81 -5.67 -66.83
C GLY A 109 -121.36 -5.44 -65.42
N ALA A 110 -122.56 -5.95 -65.16
CA ALA A 110 -123.20 -5.86 -63.84
C ALA A 110 -122.61 -6.81 -62.78
N THR A 111 -121.73 -7.75 -63.16
CA THR A 111 -121.15 -8.75 -62.25
C THR A 111 -119.80 -8.34 -61.64
N ALA A 112 -119.43 -7.07 -61.79
CA ALA A 112 -118.14 -6.55 -61.32
C ALA A 112 -118.00 -6.57 -59.80
N ASP A 113 -116.83 -6.99 -59.32
CA ASP A 113 -116.49 -6.98 -57.89
C ASP A 113 -116.07 -5.57 -57.46
N TYR A 114 -116.46 -5.15 -56.26
CA TYR A 114 -116.00 -3.89 -55.67
C TYR A 114 -114.58 -4.03 -55.13
N ILE A 115 -113.67 -3.14 -55.53
CA ILE A 115 -112.33 -3.00 -54.95
C ILE A 115 -112.37 -1.77 -54.03
N PRO A 116 -112.26 -1.95 -52.70
CA PRO A 116 -112.24 -0.82 -51.76
C PRO A 116 -110.93 -0.03 -51.89
N ALA A 117 -110.99 1.25 -51.50
CA ALA A 117 -109.79 2.07 -51.33
C ALA A 117 -108.89 1.47 -50.24
N GLY A 118 -107.60 1.34 -50.51
CA GLY A 118 -106.59 0.94 -49.52
C GLY A 118 -105.66 2.10 -49.12
N ALA A 119 -105.64 3.20 -49.88
CA ALA A 119 -104.90 4.40 -49.52
C ALA A 119 -105.68 5.26 -48.49
N GLU A 120 -104.95 6.04 -47.68
CA GLU A 120 -105.50 6.96 -46.66
C GLU A 120 -106.49 6.33 -45.65
N GLY A 121 -106.12 5.17 -45.08
CA GLY A 121 -106.83 4.61 -43.92
C GLY A 121 -107.99 3.66 -44.25
N GLY A 122 -108.05 3.12 -45.47
CA GLY A 122 -108.93 2.01 -45.81
C GLY A 122 -108.66 0.78 -44.92
N THR A 123 -109.70 0.14 -44.39
CA THR A 123 -109.56 -0.94 -43.39
C THR A 123 -109.17 -2.30 -43.99
N ASP A 124 -109.37 -2.48 -45.29
CA ASP A 124 -109.17 -3.77 -45.97
C ASP A 124 -108.00 -3.67 -46.96
N LEU A 125 -106.85 -4.22 -46.58
CA LEU A 125 -105.71 -4.43 -47.49
C LEU A 125 -105.93 -5.71 -48.29
N ILE A 126 -105.94 -5.58 -49.61
CA ILE A 126 -106.16 -6.67 -50.54
C ILE A 126 -104.92 -6.82 -51.41
N GLU A 127 -104.40 -8.04 -51.46
CA GLU A 127 -103.40 -8.47 -52.44
C GLU A 127 -103.92 -9.70 -53.17
N LYS A 128 -104.10 -9.60 -54.49
CA LYS A 128 -104.64 -10.68 -55.33
C LYS A 128 -103.76 -10.87 -56.56
N THR A 129 -103.34 -12.10 -56.82
CA THR A 129 -102.69 -12.44 -58.08
C THR A 129 -103.74 -12.62 -59.18
N ILE A 130 -103.67 -11.81 -60.23
CA ILE A 130 -104.56 -11.87 -61.40
C ILE A 130 -103.78 -12.45 -62.58
N GLY A 131 -104.31 -13.52 -63.18
CA GLY A 131 -103.78 -14.11 -64.41
C GLY A 131 -104.79 -13.99 -65.54
N VAL A 132 -104.42 -13.33 -66.64
CA VAL A 132 -105.26 -13.20 -67.84
C VAL A 132 -104.70 -14.08 -68.93
N THR A 133 -105.54 -14.97 -69.46
CA THR A 133 -105.20 -15.78 -70.64
C THR A 133 -105.62 -15.00 -71.89
N THR A 134 -104.66 -14.70 -72.76
CA THR A 134 -104.88 -14.01 -74.03
C THR A 134 -104.32 -14.80 -75.19
N LEU A 135 -104.89 -14.61 -76.38
CA LEU A 135 -104.38 -15.22 -77.60
C LEU A 135 -103.14 -14.45 -78.04
N VAL A 136 -102.06 -15.15 -78.38
CA VAL A 136 -100.77 -14.61 -78.88
C VAL A 136 -100.33 -15.22 -80.22
N GLY A 137 -101.07 -16.20 -80.75
CA GLY A 137 -100.77 -16.85 -82.03
C GLY A 137 -99.74 -17.99 -81.90
N ASN A 138 -99.76 -18.96 -82.82
CA ASN A 138 -99.02 -20.23 -82.68
C ASN A 138 -97.49 -20.14 -82.79
N THR A 139 -96.95 -19.04 -83.34
CA THR A 139 -95.50 -18.88 -83.60
C THR A 139 -94.91 -17.63 -82.95
N ALA A 140 -95.62 -16.98 -82.02
CA ALA A 140 -95.20 -15.69 -81.49
C ALA A 140 -94.13 -15.79 -80.40
N ASN A 141 -93.06 -14.99 -80.54
CA ASN A 141 -92.12 -14.68 -79.47
C ASN A 141 -92.79 -13.69 -78.51
N VAL A 142 -93.18 -14.15 -77.31
CA VAL A 142 -93.86 -13.31 -76.31
C VAL A 142 -92.89 -12.97 -75.17
N THR A 143 -92.80 -11.70 -74.82
CA THR A 143 -91.94 -11.21 -73.72
C THR A 143 -92.68 -10.19 -72.85
N ALA A 144 -92.21 -9.99 -71.62
CA ALA A 144 -92.70 -8.97 -70.68
C ALA A 144 -91.58 -8.55 -69.73
N THR A 145 -91.64 -7.34 -69.18
CA THR A 145 -90.69 -6.84 -68.17
C THR A 145 -91.18 -7.21 -66.76
N ILE A 146 -90.40 -7.99 -66.00
CA ILE A 146 -90.74 -8.49 -64.64
C ILE A 146 -89.85 -7.83 -63.57
N ASN A 147 -90.42 -7.40 -62.43
CA ASN A 147 -89.70 -6.79 -61.28
C ASN A 147 -89.20 -7.85 -60.29
N GLN A 148 -87.90 -7.87 -59.95
CA GLN A 148 -87.21 -8.96 -59.23
C GLN A 148 -87.19 -8.85 -57.69
N SER A 149 -87.82 -7.84 -57.08
CA SER A 149 -87.70 -7.60 -55.62
C SER A 149 -88.50 -8.57 -54.71
N LEU A 150 -88.98 -9.72 -55.23
CA LEU A 150 -89.93 -10.61 -54.54
C LEU A 150 -89.61 -12.13 -54.69
N ILE A 151 -88.35 -12.55 -54.59
CA ILE A 151 -87.93 -13.97 -54.70
C ILE A 151 -87.58 -14.55 -53.30
N PHE A 152 -88.14 -15.70 -52.91
CA PHE A 152 -87.88 -16.41 -51.64
C PHE A 152 -86.85 -17.57 -51.79
N GLU A 153 -86.09 -17.88 -50.73
CA GLU A 153 -85.15 -19.03 -50.67
C GLU A 153 -85.87 -20.39 -50.61
N THR A 154 -85.27 -21.42 -51.19
CA THR A 154 -85.84 -22.79 -51.26
C THR A 154 -85.28 -23.70 -50.17
N PRO A 155 -86.00 -24.76 -49.74
CA PRO A 155 -85.48 -25.76 -48.81
C PRO A 155 -84.19 -26.44 -49.27
N GLU A 156 -84.04 -26.68 -50.58
CA GLU A 156 -82.85 -27.28 -51.18
C GLU A 156 -81.62 -26.36 -51.02
N GLY A 157 -81.76 -25.07 -51.34
CA GLY A 157 -80.70 -24.09 -51.14
C GLY A 157 -80.31 -23.87 -49.67
N ALA A 158 -81.22 -24.14 -48.72
CA ALA A 158 -80.90 -24.12 -47.30
C ALA A 158 -80.10 -25.37 -46.86
N GLN A 159 -80.40 -26.54 -47.40
CA GLN A 159 -79.65 -27.77 -47.13
C GLN A 159 -78.24 -27.70 -47.70
N ASP A 160 -78.07 -27.20 -48.93
CA ASP A 160 -76.75 -27.01 -49.55
C ASP A 160 -75.83 -26.13 -48.69
N LYS A 161 -76.39 -25.07 -48.09
CA LYS A 161 -75.65 -24.19 -47.16
C LYS A 161 -75.30 -24.90 -45.85
N ALA A 162 -76.18 -25.76 -45.34
CA ALA A 162 -75.94 -26.54 -44.13
C ALA A 162 -74.82 -27.58 -44.36
N ASP A 163 -74.87 -28.29 -45.49
CA ASP A 163 -73.87 -29.29 -45.86
C ASP A 163 -72.50 -28.65 -46.10
N ALA A 164 -72.46 -27.49 -46.77
CA ALA A 164 -71.22 -26.73 -46.95
C ALA A 164 -70.62 -26.28 -45.60
N ALA A 165 -71.47 -25.81 -44.66
CA ALA A 165 -71.02 -25.45 -43.32
C ALA A 165 -70.50 -26.64 -42.53
N GLU A 166 -71.11 -27.83 -42.66
CA GLU A 166 -70.64 -29.06 -42.01
C GLU A 166 -69.26 -29.47 -42.55
N VAL A 167 -69.05 -29.41 -43.87
CA VAL A 167 -67.75 -29.72 -44.49
C VAL A 167 -66.65 -28.79 -44.00
N GLU A 168 -66.89 -27.48 -43.99
CA GLU A 168 -65.91 -26.51 -43.50
C GLU A 168 -65.62 -26.69 -42.00
N ALA A 169 -66.63 -27.00 -41.19
CA ALA A 169 -66.44 -27.27 -39.76
C ALA A 169 -65.60 -28.54 -39.51
N LYS A 170 -65.81 -29.60 -40.29
CA LYS A 170 -64.99 -30.82 -40.22
C LYS A 170 -63.54 -30.54 -40.62
N LYS A 171 -63.34 -29.84 -41.74
CA LYS A 171 -62.00 -29.45 -42.19
C LYS A 171 -61.26 -28.63 -41.15
N TYR A 172 -61.90 -27.61 -40.57
CA TYR A 172 -61.30 -26.84 -39.49
C TYR A 172 -60.91 -27.73 -38.30
N THR A 173 -61.77 -28.67 -37.93
CA THR A 173 -61.51 -29.61 -36.82
C THR A 173 -60.31 -30.51 -37.14
N ASP A 174 -60.25 -31.07 -38.35
CA ASP A 174 -59.14 -31.92 -38.79
C ASP A 174 -57.81 -31.14 -38.84
N ASP A 175 -57.82 -29.93 -39.40
CA ASP A 175 -56.66 -29.03 -39.43
C ASP A 175 -56.18 -28.68 -38.00
N GLN A 176 -57.10 -28.43 -37.06
CA GLN A 176 -56.73 -28.19 -35.65
C GLN A 176 -56.14 -29.44 -34.98
N VAL A 177 -56.69 -30.63 -35.26
CA VAL A 177 -56.15 -31.90 -34.72
C VAL A 177 -54.75 -32.16 -35.25
N GLU A 178 -54.49 -31.89 -36.53
CA GLU A 178 -53.17 -32.00 -37.14
C GLU A 178 -52.15 -31.06 -36.46
N ILE A 179 -52.51 -29.77 -36.31
CA ILE A 179 -51.66 -28.78 -35.62
C ILE A 179 -51.34 -29.22 -34.19
N VAL A 180 -52.34 -29.70 -33.45
CA VAL A 180 -52.13 -30.18 -32.08
C VAL A 180 -51.24 -31.43 -32.08
N GLY A 181 -51.39 -32.31 -33.07
CA GLY A 181 -50.54 -33.49 -33.26
C GLY A 181 -49.07 -33.13 -33.46
N GLU A 182 -48.77 -32.14 -34.31
CA GLU A 182 -47.41 -31.63 -34.54
C GLU A 182 -46.83 -31.01 -33.27
N GLN A 183 -47.60 -30.15 -32.58
CA GLN A 183 -47.16 -29.53 -31.32
C GLN A 183 -46.85 -30.56 -30.23
N VAL A 184 -47.65 -31.63 -30.13
CA VAL A 184 -47.41 -32.72 -29.18
C VAL A 184 -46.13 -33.48 -29.54
N ALA A 185 -45.87 -33.74 -30.82
CA ALA A 185 -44.65 -34.40 -31.27
C ALA A 185 -43.40 -33.57 -30.94
N ASP A 186 -43.44 -32.25 -31.17
CA ASP A 186 -42.35 -31.33 -30.84
C ASP A 186 -42.08 -31.30 -29.33
N LEU A 187 -43.13 -31.21 -28.51
CA LEU A 187 -43.01 -31.23 -27.05
C LEU A 187 -42.45 -32.57 -26.54
N GLN A 188 -42.82 -33.69 -27.14
CA GLN A 188 -42.26 -34.99 -26.81
C GLN A 188 -40.76 -35.05 -27.10
N GLN A 189 -40.33 -34.52 -28.25
CA GLN A 189 -38.93 -34.45 -28.63
C GLN A 189 -38.12 -33.53 -27.69
N GLU A 190 -38.67 -32.37 -27.34
CA GLU A 190 -38.04 -31.44 -26.41
C GLU A 190 -37.87 -32.07 -25.02
N PHE A 191 -38.92 -32.74 -24.53
CA PHE A 191 -38.87 -33.43 -23.23
C PHE A 191 -37.82 -34.55 -23.20
N GLN A 192 -37.71 -35.35 -24.27
CA GLN A 192 -36.68 -36.39 -24.40
C GLN A 192 -35.28 -35.77 -24.38
N THR A 193 -35.07 -34.72 -25.18
CA THR A 193 -33.79 -34.00 -25.25
C THR A 193 -33.40 -33.42 -23.88
N ALA A 194 -34.35 -32.81 -23.17
CA ALA A 194 -34.12 -32.30 -21.81
C ALA A 194 -33.74 -33.41 -20.82
N GLY A 195 -34.37 -34.58 -20.92
CA GLY A 195 -34.05 -35.76 -20.11
C GLY A 195 -32.62 -36.28 -20.34
N GLU A 196 -32.18 -36.32 -21.60
CA GLU A 196 -30.81 -36.71 -21.97
C GLU A 196 -29.77 -35.71 -21.47
N VAL A 197 -30.05 -34.41 -21.62
CA VAL A 197 -29.20 -33.33 -21.11
C VAL A 197 -29.09 -33.40 -19.58
N LEU A 198 -30.21 -33.63 -18.87
CA LEU A 198 -30.20 -33.78 -17.41
C LEU A 198 -29.38 -34.99 -16.97
N THR A 199 -29.54 -36.13 -17.65
CA THR A 199 -28.77 -37.35 -17.37
C THR A 199 -27.27 -37.10 -17.53
N THR A 200 -26.88 -36.40 -18.61
CA THR A 200 -25.50 -36.00 -18.85
C THR A 200 -24.99 -35.02 -17.78
N HIS A 201 -25.83 -34.07 -17.36
CA HIS A 201 -25.51 -33.08 -16.34
C HIS A 201 -25.29 -33.70 -14.95
N LEU A 202 -26.10 -34.69 -14.58
CA LEU A 202 -25.96 -35.42 -13.31
C LEU A 202 -24.65 -36.21 -13.23
N ALA A 203 -24.13 -36.67 -14.38
CA ALA A 203 -22.84 -37.36 -14.49
C ALA A 203 -21.65 -36.39 -14.70
N ASP A 204 -21.88 -35.07 -14.81
CA ASP A 204 -20.83 -34.05 -15.00
C ASP A 204 -20.13 -33.70 -13.69
N TYR A 205 -19.22 -34.58 -13.27
CA TYR A 205 -18.37 -34.35 -12.10
C TYR A 205 -17.27 -33.30 -12.33
N VAL A 206 -17.13 -32.74 -13.53
CA VAL A 206 -16.21 -31.63 -13.78
C VAL A 206 -16.82 -30.33 -13.26
N LYS A 207 -18.10 -30.07 -13.55
CA LYS A 207 -18.79 -28.88 -13.05
C LYS A 207 -19.36 -29.08 -11.65
N HIS A 208 -19.81 -30.29 -11.33
CA HIS A 208 -20.50 -30.60 -10.07
C HIS A 208 -19.78 -31.71 -9.31
N PRO A 209 -18.82 -31.38 -8.42
CA PRO A 209 -18.07 -32.40 -7.68
C PRO A 209 -18.98 -33.39 -6.96
N GLY A 210 -18.75 -34.69 -7.17
CA GLY A 210 -19.51 -35.76 -6.51
C GLY A 210 -19.13 -35.87 -5.04
N ALA A 211 -20.10 -36.05 -4.15
CA ALA A 211 -19.86 -36.17 -2.72
C ALA A 211 -20.05 -37.62 -2.24
N ALA A 212 -19.08 -38.15 -1.50
CA ALA A 212 -19.18 -39.50 -0.92
C ALA A 212 -18.37 -39.64 0.37
N THR A 213 -18.76 -40.61 1.20
CA THR A 213 -17.96 -41.06 2.33
C THR A 213 -17.08 -42.22 1.87
N SER A 214 -15.81 -42.17 2.27
CA SER A 214 -14.83 -43.18 1.90
C SER A 214 -14.96 -44.47 2.70
N THR A 215 -14.48 -45.55 2.11
CA THR A 215 -14.04 -46.77 2.79
C THR A 215 -12.54 -46.91 2.57
N ASN A 216 -11.82 -47.67 3.40
CA ASN A 216 -10.39 -47.81 3.23
C ASN A 216 -9.83 -49.14 3.73
N THR A 217 -8.66 -49.51 3.20
CA THR A 217 -7.74 -50.50 3.79
C THR A 217 -6.37 -49.85 3.88
N GLY A 218 -5.93 -49.50 5.09
CA GLY A 218 -4.75 -48.65 5.28
C GLY A 218 -4.95 -47.26 4.65
N ASN A 219 -4.00 -46.81 3.83
CA ASN A 219 -4.07 -45.50 3.15
C ASN A 219 -4.71 -45.57 1.74
N ALA A 220 -5.28 -46.72 1.36
CA ALA A 220 -6.01 -46.90 0.12
C ALA A 220 -7.51 -46.65 0.35
N TYR A 221 -7.99 -45.47 -0.04
CA TYR A 221 -9.39 -45.08 0.09
C TYR A 221 -10.17 -45.37 -1.19
N ALA A 222 -11.45 -45.68 -1.04
CA ALA A 222 -12.38 -45.86 -2.14
C ALA A 222 -13.71 -45.14 -1.87
N VAL A 223 -14.33 -44.62 -2.94
CA VAL A 223 -15.64 -43.97 -2.91
C VAL A 223 -16.51 -44.47 -4.05
N THR A 224 -17.83 -44.40 -3.85
CA THR A 224 -18.84 -44.73 -4.87
C THR A 224 -19.71 -43.50 -5.10
N LEU A 225 -19.74 -43.04 -6.35
CA LEU A 225 -20.60 -41.98 -6.83
C LEU A 225 -21.78 -42.56 -7.62
N ASP A 226 -22.90 -41.85 -7.61
CA ASP A 226 -24.10 -42.14 -8.41
C ASP A 226 -24.57 -40.84 -9.07
N PRO A 227 -24.59 -40.74 -10.42
CA PRO A 227 -24.25 -41.76 -11.42
C PRO A 227 -22.78 -42.24 -11.41
N ALA A 228 -22.54 -43.53 -11.65
CA ALA A 228 -21.17 -44.05 -11.68
C ALA A 228 -20.36 -43.49 -12.88
N PRO A 229 -19.21 -42.83 -12.65
CA PRO A 229 -18.34 -42.39 -13.74
C PRO A 229 -17.71 -43.60 -14.45
N THR A 230 -17.50 -43.50 -15.77
CA THR A 230 -16.89 -44.58 -16.57
C THR A 230 -15.38 -44.43 -16.75
N SER A 231 -14.81 -43.25 -16.47
CA SER A 231 -13.38 -42.98 -16.53
C SER A 231 -13.02 -41.71 -15.74
N TYR A 232 -11.73 -41.53 -15.44
CA TYR A 232 -11.25 -40.27 -14.90
C TYR A 232 -11.01 -39.26 -16.02
N VAL A 233 -11.71 -38.13 -15.96
CA VAL A 233 -11.55 -37.01 -16.90
C VAL A 233 -10.87 -35.82 -16.23
N ALA A 234 -10.16 -35.01 -17.02
CA ALA A 234 -9.47 -33.83 -16.50
C ALA A 234 -10.43 -32.92 -15.72
N ASN A 235 -9.98 -32.43 -14.57
CA ASN A 235 -10.73 -31.58 -13.64
C ASN A 235 -11.94 -32.24 -12.95
N MET A 236 -12.15 -33.56 -13.09
CA MET A 236 -13.18 -34.27 -12.33
C MET A 236 -13.02 -34.00 -10.84
N GLY A 237 -14.08 -33.50 -10.19
CA GLY A 237 -14.10 -33.09 -8.79
C GLY A 237 -14.79 -34.12 -7.90
N ILE A 238 -14.23 -34.32 -6.71
CA ILE A 238 -14.81 -35.21 -5.69
C ILE A 238 -14.68 -34.54 -4.33
N ILE A 239 -15.76 -34.53 -3.58
CA ILE A 239 -15.83 -34.15 -2.17
C ILE A 239 -15.84 -35.46 -1.38
N ILE A 240 -14.77 -35.73 -0.64
CA ILE A 240 -14.57 -36.98 0.09
C ILE A 240 -14.61 -36.73 1.59
N THR A 241 -15.49 -37.45 2.29
CA THR A 241 -15.45 -37.55 3.75
C THR A 241 -14.58 -38.74 4.14
N ILE A 242 -13.53 -38.48 4.91
CA ILE A 242 -12.52 -39.47 5.26
C ILE A 242 -12.99 -40.27 6.48
N ASN A 243 -13.03 -41.61 6.38
CA ASN A 243 -13.58 -42.48 7.43
C ASN A 243 -12.56 -42.89 8.51
N ALA A 244 -11.26 -42.70 8.26
CA ALA A 244 -10.17 -42.99 9.20
C ALA A 244 -8.94 -42.13 8.86
N ASP A 245 -8.12 -41.80 9.86
CA ASP A 245 -6.86 -41.06 9.66
C ASP A 245 -5.91 -41.79 8.70
N SER A 246 -5.24 -41.05 7.81
CA SER A 246 -4.12 -41.57 7.03
C SER A 246 -2.81 -41.42 7.81
N THR A 247 -1.92 -42.40 7.66
CA THR A 247 -0.59 -42.40 8.30
C THR A 247 0.56 -42.47 7.28
N GLY A 248 0.25 -42.39 5.99
CA GLY A 248 1.18 -42.46 4.88
C GLY A 248 0.51 -42.03 3.58
N ALA A 249 1.22 -42.17 2.45
CA ALA A 249 0.76 -41.70 1.15
C ALA A 249 -0.62 -42.25 0.78
N VAL A 250 -1.54 -41.35 0.43
CA VAL A 250 -2.95 -41.67 0.19
C VAL A 250 -3.22 -41.96 -1.29
N THR A 251 -4.04 -42.99 -1.55
CA THR A 251 -4.65 -43.22 -2.88
C THR A 251 -6.16 -43.21 -2.81
N LEU A 252 -6.82 -42.80 -3.89
CA LEU A 252 -8.27 -42.80 -4.06
C LEU A 252 -8.68 -43.65 -5.27
N ASN A 253 -9.65 -44.54 -5.09
CA ASN A 253 -10.31 -45.28 -6.15
C ASN A 253 -11.81 -44.93 -6.19
N VAL A 254 -12.30 -44.47 -7.33
CA VAL A 254 -13.69 -44.03 -7.51
C VAL A 254 -14.41 -45.06 -8.35
N ASN A 255 -15.47 -45.66 -7.81
CA ASN A 255 -16.29 -46.67 -8.50
C ASN A 255 -15.48 -47.83 -9.13
N GLY A 256 -14.28 -48.13 -8.61
CA GLY A 256 -13.43 -49.19 -9.14
C GLY A 256 -12.66 -48.84 -10.42
N LEU A 257 -12.61 -47.57 -10.85
CA LEU A 257 -11.89 -47.12 -12.05
C LEU A 257 -10.35 -47.26 -11.97
N GLY A 258 -9.83 -47.55 -10.76
CA GLY A 258 -8.41 -47.74 -10.49
C GLY A 258 -7.91 -46.71 -9.48
N ALA A 259 -7.01 -47.13 -8.58
CA ALA A 259 -6.48 -46.26 -7.55
C ALA A 259 -5.51 -45.22 -8.15
N LYS A 260 -5.67 -43.96 -7.75
CA LYS A 260 -4.77 -42.85 -8.11
C LYS A 260 -4.28 -42.16 -6.84
N PRO A 261 -3.01 -41.70 -6.77
CA PRO A 261 -2.53 -40.99 -5.60
C PRO A 261 -3.26 -39.67 -5.41
N ILE A 262 -3.44 -39.25 -4.16
CA ILE A 262 -3.80 -37.86 -3.83
C ILE A 262 -2.51 -37.10 -3.57
N LYS A 263 -2.30 -36.04 -4.36
CA LYS A 263 -1.11 -35.18 -4.30
C LYS A 263 -1.49 -33.75 -3.91
N LYS A 264 -0.53 -33.08 -3.29
CA LYS A 264 -0.53 -31.63 -3.11
C LYS A 264 -0.26 -30.94 -4.45
N ALA A 265 -0.56 -29.65 -4.55
CA ALA A 265 -0.29 -28.87 -5.78
C ALA A 265 1.20 -28.84 -6.16
N ASN A 266 2.11 -28.96 -5.17
CA ASN A 266 3.56 -29.04 -5.38
C ASN A 266 4.05 -30.45 -5.80
N GLY A 267 3.16 -31.43 -5.96
CA GLY A 267 3.48 -32.77 -6.44
C GLY A 267 3.81 -33.80 -5.36
N ASN A 268 3.95 -33.38 -4.10
CA ASN A 268 4.16 -34.28 -2.96
C ASN A 268 2.90 -35.09 -2.65
N ASP A 269 3.08 -36.25 -2.03
CA ASP A 269 1.96 -37.08 -1.58
C ASP A 269 1.27 -36.46 -0.36
N VAL A 270 -0.05 -36.57 -0.34
CA VAL A 270 -0.84 -36.29 0.88
C VAL A 270 -0.70 -37.48 1.82
N THR A 271 -0.37 -37.22 3.09
CA THR A 271 -0.07 -38.28 4.08
C THR A 271 -0.88 -38.19 5.38
N ASN A 272 -1.65 -37.12 5.56
CA ASN A 272 -2.20 -36.71 6.86
C ASN A 272 -3.70 -36.33 6.81
N LEU A 273 -4.50 -36.97 5.96
CA LEU A 273 -5.96 -36.83 5.99
C LEU A 273 -6.51 -37.31 7.33
N LYS A 274 -7.50 -36.60 7.86
CA LYS A 274 -8.10 -36.86 9.16
C LYS A 274 -9.49 -37.47 9.04
N SER A 275 -9.78 -38.41 9.93
CA SER A 275 -11.11 -38.98 10.11
C SER A 275 -12.14 -37.88 10.32
N ASN A 276 -13.30 -38.02 9.68
CA ASN A 276 -14.37 -37.03 9.58
C ASN A 276 -14.00 -35.72 8.87
N GLY A 277 -12.77 -35.61 8.34
CA GLY A 277 -12.39 -34.48 7.50
C GLY A 277 -13.08 -34.56 6.14
N VAL A 278 -13.58 -33.41 5.67
CA VAL A 278 -14.17 -33.25 4.35
C VAL A 278 -13.17 -32.54 3.45
N TYR A 279 -12.76 -33.21 2.38
CA TYR A 279 -11.73 -32.73 1.47
C TYR A 279 -12.26 -32.68 0.06
N THR A 280 -11.82 -31.70 -0.71
CA THR A 280 -12.14 -31.59 -2.14
C THR A 280 -10.89 -31.94 -2.95
N VAL A 281 -11.02 -32.84 -3.92
CA VAL A 281 -9.94 -33.20 -4.83
C VAL A 281 -10.35 -32.99 -6.28
N ARG A 282 -9.38 -32.69 -7.16
CA ARG A 282 -9.58 -32.55 -8.61
C ARG A 282 -8.63 -33.46 -9.38
N TYR A 283 -9.14 -34.27 -10.30
CA TYR A 283 -8.28 -35.15 -11.10
C TYR A 283 -7.48 -34.36 -12.13
N ASN A 284 -6.17 -34.61 -12.20
CA ASN A 284 -5.28 -34.10 -13.22
C ASN A 284 -4.56 -35.26 -13.92
N PRO A 285 -4.82 -35.53 -15.22
CA PRO A 285 -4.18 -36.62 -15.95
C PRO A 285 -2.68 -36.42 -16.18
N ALA A 286 -2.18 -35.18 -16.18
CA ALA A 286 -0.76 -34.87 -16.40
C ALA A 286 0.08 -35.01 -15.12
N ALA A 287 -0.56 -35.02 -13.95
CA ALA A 287 0.14 -35.17 -12.67
C ALA A 287 0.75 -36.58 -12.51
N ASN A 288 1.65 -36.73 -11.54
CA ASN A 288 2.35 -37.99 -11.27
C ASN A 288 3.05 -38.55 -12.52
N SER A 289 3.87 -37.70 -13.15
CA SER A 289 4.64 -38.05 -14.34
C SER A 289 3.77 -38.56 -15.50
N GLY A 290 2.59 -37.96 -15.70
CA GLY A 290 1.65 -38.31 -16.78
C GLY A 290 0.80 -39.56 -16.53
N THR A 291 0.86 -40.15 -15.33
CA THR A 291 0.01 -41.32 -14.98
C THR A 291 -1.31 -40.92 -14.31
N GLY A 292 -1.49 -39.64 -14.00
CA GLY A 292 -2.69 -39.07 -13.38
C GLY A 292 -2.69 -39.13 -11.85
N ALA A 293 -3.20 -38.07 -11.22
CA ALA A 293 -3.39 -37.99 -9.78
C ALA A 293 -4.59 -37.10 -9.42
N PHE A 294 -5.13 -37.30 -8.23
CA PHE A 294 -6.05 -36.35 -7.62
C PHE A 294 -5.27 -35.26 -6.90
N ILE A 295 -5.60 -33.99 -7.15
CA ILE A 295 -4.97 -32.84 -6.52
C ILE A 295 -5.87 -32.33 -5.40
N LEU A 296 -5.37 -32.39 -4.17
CA LEU A 296 -6.06 -31.86 -3.00
C LEU A 296 -6.24 -30.35 -3.12
N GLN A 297 -7.47 -29.88 -2.95
CA GLN A 297 -7.86 -28.48 -3.05
C GLN A 297 -7.96 -27.86 -1.66
N GLY A 298 -7.62 -26.57 -1.55
CA GLY A 298 -7.79 -25.81 -0.32
C GLY A 298 -6.82 -26.17 0.81
N GLU A 299 -5.68 -26.81 0.50
CA GLU A 299 -4.60 -26.87 1.49
C GLU A 299 -4.17 -25.44 1.84
N GLY A 300 -4.16 -25.11 3.14
CA GLY A 300 -3.41 -23.95 3.62
C GLY A 300 -1.94 -24.09 3.20
N GLY A 301 -1.30 -22.95 2.89
CA GLY A 301 0.08 -22.92 2.36
C GLY A 301 1.11 -23.68 3.20
N GLU A 302 2.32 -23.86 2.68
CA GLU A 302 3.36 -24.63 3.36
C GLU A 302 3.54 -24.20 4.83
N TYR A 303 3.40 -25.19 5.73
CA TYR A 303 3.65 -25.01 7.15
C TYR A 303 5.15 -24.91 7.42
N GLY A 304 5.53 -24.01 8.33
CA GLY A 304 6.94 -23.77 8.68
C GLY A 304 7.55 -24.93 9.48
N THR A 305 8.84 -25.18 9.27
CA THR A 305 9.61 -26.17 10.04
C THR A 305 10.16 -25.61 11.36
N ALA A 306 10.01 -24.32 11.64
CA ALA A 306 10.52 -23.68 12.84
C ALA A 306 9.87 -24.22 14.13
N GLU A 307 10.70 -24.66 15.07
CA GLU A 307 10.33 -25.00 16.44
C GLU A 307 10.05 -23.76 17.29
N ALA A 308 9.39 -23.95 18.44
CA ALA A 308 9.11 -22.85 19.37
C ALA A 308 10.38 -22.06 19.77
N SER A 309 11.53 -22.73 19.92
CA SER A 309 12.81 -22.11 20.26
C SER A 309 13.45 -21.31 19.12
N GLN A 310 12.94 -21.47 17.90
CA GLN A 310 13.42 -20.80 16.68
C GLN A 310 12.53 -19.61 16.28
N VAL A 311 11.40 -19.43 16.95
CA VAL A 311 10.47 -18.31 16.71
C VAL A 311 10.60 -17.29 17.83
N LEU A 312 10.70 -16.01 17.47
CA LEU A 312 10.81 -14.89 18.41
C LEU A 312 9.61 -14.84 19.36
N SER A 313 9.87 -14.69 20.65
CA SER A 313 8.82 -14.52 21.67
C SER A 313 7.87 -13.38 21.29
N GLY A 314 6.56 -13.65 21.35
CA GLY A 314 5.50 -12.74 20.89
C GLY A 314 5.05 -12.95 19.45
N TYR A 315 5.74 -13.80 18.68
CA TYR A 315 5.34 -14.22 17.34
C TYR A 315 4.93 -15.69 17.31
N THR A 316 4.20 -16.09 16.28
CA THR A 316 3.74 -17.47 16.08
C THR A 316 4.09 -17.98 14.70
N VAL A 317 4.25 -19.29 14.55
CA VAL A 317 4.41 -19.97 13.25
C VAL A 317 3.33 -21.04 13.08
N GLY A 318 2.76 -21.14 11.87
CA GLY A 318 1.87 -22.25 11.53
C GLY A 318 2.65 -23.52 11.22
N ARG A 319 2.30 -24.63 11.87
CA ARG A 319 2.88 -25.97 11.64
C ARG A 319 1.78 -26.96 11.24
N GLU A 320 2.16 -28.13 10.73
CA GLU A 320 1.23 -29.25 10.46
C GLU A 320 0.45 -29.67 11.72
N SER A 321 1.02 -29.45 12.91
CA SER A 321 0.37 -29.69 14.21
C SER A 321 -0.45 -28.50 14.73
N GLY A 322 -0.60 -27.42 13.96
CA GLY A 322 -1.25 -26.18 14.37
C GLY A 322 -0.28 -25.02 14.66
N VAL A 323 -0.81 -23.94 15.21
CA VAL A 323 -0.03 -22.72 15.49
C VAL A 323 0.84 -22.91 16.74
N VAL A 324 2.13 -22.61 16.62
CA VAL A 324 3.11 -22.69 17.71
C VAL A 324 3.58 -21.29 18.09
N ALA A 325 3.58 -20.97 19.38
CA ALA A 325 4.10 -19.71 19.91
C ALA A 325 5.62 -19.75 20.08
N GLY A 326 6.29 -18.65 19.73
CA GLY A 326 7.74 -18.50 19.86
C GLY A 326 8.21 -18.34 21.30
N THR A 327 9.40 -18.86 21.57
CA THR A 327 10.08 -18.82 22.87
C THR A 327 11.50 -18.25 22.78
N MET A 328 11.98 -17.90 21.58
CA MET A 328 13.30 -17.28 21.42
C MET A 328 13.32 -15.91 22.11
N PRO A 329 14.27 -15.65 23.04
CA PRO A 329 14.39 -14.38 23.72
C PRO A 329 14.68 -13.22 22.76
N ASN A 330 14.09 -12.05 23.00
CA ASN A 330 14.43 -10.82 22.31
C ASN A 330 15.45 -10.04 23.14
N ASN A 331 16.72 -10.04 22.72
CA ASN A 331 17.79 -9.34 23.43
C ASN A 331 18.03 -7.91 22.91
N GLY A 332 17.30 -7.47 21.88
CA GLY A 332 17.41 -6.12 21.32
C GLY A 332 18.82 -5.76 20.86
N ALA A 333 19.27 -4.54 21.18
CA ALA A 333 20.63 -4.07 20.89
C ALA A 333 21.52 -4.33 22.10
N ILE A 334 22.47 -5.26 21.98
CA ILE A 334 23.46 -5.50 23.03
C ILE A 334 24.75 -4.72 22.74
N THR A 335 25.27 -4.03 23.75
CA THR A 335 26.63 -3.48 23.73
C THR A 335 27.54 -4.36 24.58
N ILE A 336 28.54 -4.99 23.95
CA ILE A 336 29.56 -5.78 24.63
C ILE A 336 30.83 -4.94 24.75
N THR A 337 31.35 -4.79 25.96
CA THR A 337 32.64 -4.14 26.21
C THR A 337 33.68 -5.23 26.46
N PRO A 338 34.72 -5.36 25.62
CA PRO A 338 35.77 -6.35 25.85
C PRO A 338 36.45 -6.14 27.21
N GLY A 339 36.58 -7.23 27.98
CA GLY A 339 37.32 -7.29 29.24
C GLY A 339 38.54 -8.21 29.12
N THR A 340 39.13 -8.58 30.26
CA THR A 340 40.23 -9.56 30.30
C THR A 340 39.76 -11.01 30.21
N GLU A 341 38.45 -11.24 30.33
CA GLU A 341 37.81 -12.55 30.28
C GLU A 341 36.88 -12.67 29.07
N ASP A 342 36.75 -13.90 28.54
CA ASP A 342 35.82 -14.21 27.46
C ASP A 342 34.37 -13.89 27.89
N THR A 343 33.67 -13.10 27.08
CA THR A 343 32.27 -12.76 27.29
C THR A 343 31.40 -13.48 26.27
N LEU A 344 30.55 -14.39 26.74
CA LEU A 344 29.59 -15.10 25.89
C LEU A 344 28.50 -14.15 25.37
N ILE A 345 28.20 -14.24 24.08
CA ILE A 345 27.07 -13.53 23.47
C ILE A 345 25.78 -14.29 23.83
N PRO A 346 24.77 -13.65 24.46
CA PRO A 346 23.52 -14.31 24.81
C PRO A 346 22.80 -14.88 23.58
N ALA A 347 22.28 -16.11 23.69
CA ALA A 347 21.44 -16.71 22.65
C ALA A 347 20.11 -15.96 22.53
N GLY A 348 19.56 -15.87 21.31
CA GLY A 348 18.30 -15.19 21.01
C GLY A 348 18.40 -14.21 19.86
N TYR A 349 17.34 -13.44 19.64
CA TYR A 349 17.29 -12.41 18.61
C TYR A 349 18.05 -11.16 19.06
N HIS A 350 18.92 -10.66 18.17
CA HIS A 350 19.59 -9.37 18.31
C HIS A 350 19.16 -8.50 17.13
N ASN A 351 18.81 -7.25 17.40
CA ASN A 351 18.18 -6.37 16.41
C ASN A 351 19.15 -5.75 15.38
N GLY A 352 20.39 -6.23 15.31
CA GLY A 352 21.43 -5.72 14.41
C GLY A 352 22.07 -4.39 14.81
N ASN A 353 21.53 -3.66 15.79
CA ASN A 353 22.08 -2.39 16.29
C ASN A 353 23.07 -2.58 17.46
N GLY A 354 23.32 -3.82 17.87
CA GLY A 354 24.32 -4.15 18.90
C GLY A 354 25.74 -3.85 18.42
N VAL A 355 26.65 -3.57 19.36
CA VAL A 355 28.06 -3.30 19.06
C VAL A 355 28.97 -4.03 20.03
N VAL A 356 30.03 -4.63 19.51
CA VAL A 356 31.21 -4.96 20.32
C VAL A 356 32.10 -3.72 20.28
N LYS A 357 32.32 -3.08 21.43
CA LYS A 357 33.18 -1.90 21.51
C LYS A 357 34.60 -2.29 21.08
N LYS A 358 35.23 -1.43 20.28
CA LYS A 358 36.64 -1.57 19.89
C LYS A 358 37.52 -1.71 21.13
N GLY A 359 38.33 -2.78 21.18
CA GLY A 359 39.50 -2.85 22.06
C GLY A 359 40.67 -2.00 21.52
N TYR A 360 41.61 -1.59 22.39
CA TYR A 360 42.85 -0.92 21.96
C TYR A 360 43.89 -1.95 21.55
N GLY A 361 44.47 -1.83 20.35
CA GLY A 361 45.53 -2.76 19.91
C GLY A 361 46.84 -2.55 20.68
N VAL A 362 47.62 -3.62 20.81
CA VAL A 362 48.96 -3.62 21.42
C VAL A 362 49.81 -2.48 20.87
N GLY A 363 50.35 -1.63 21.75
CA GLY A 363 51.19 -0.49 21.37
C GLY A 363 50.44 0.80 20.99
N SER A 364 49.10 0.84 21.08
CA SER A 364 48.34 2.09 20.88
C SER A 364 48.52 3.07 22.04
N VAL A 365 48.67 4.37 21.74
CA VAL A 365 48.58 5.43 22.76
C VAL A 365 47.15 5.50 23.28
N VAL A 366 46.96 5.13 24.55
CA VAL A 366 45.63 5.19 25.16
C VAL A 366 45.35 6.64 25.58
N PRO A 367 44.21 7.22 25.17
CA PRO A 367 43.83 8.55 25.63
C PRO A 367 43.67 8.56 27.16
N PHE A 368 44.17 9.61 27.78
CA PHE A 368 43.98 9.86 29.20
C PHE A 368 42.56 10.39 29.42
N THR A 369 41.68 9.56 29.95
CA THR A 369 40.25 9.89 30.09
C THR A 369 39.82 10.17 31.53
N LYS A 370 40.71 9.93 32.50
CA LYS A 370 40.41 10.06 33.92
C LYS A 370 41.53 10.78 34.65
N THR A 371 41.14 11.58 35.65
CA THR A 371 42.04 12.11 36.66
C THR A 371 41.66 11.58 38.04
N THR A 372 42.67 11.33 38.86
CA THR A 372 42.52 11.00 40.28
C THR A 372 43.10 12.16 41.08
N GLU A 373 42.31 12.73 41.99
CA GLU A 373 42.80 13.73 42.95
C GLU A 373 43.69 13.02 43.96
N VAL A 374 44.99 13.33 43.96
CA VAL A 374 46.00 12.70 44.83
C VAL A 374 46.38 13.58 46.02
N PHE A 375 46.02 14.87 45.95
CA PHE A 375 46.17 15.80 47.06
C PHE A 375 45.18 16.95 46.93
N ARG A 376 44.73 17.46 48.09
CA ARG A 376 44.01 18.73 48.21
C ARG A 376 44.58 19.50 49.40
N ALA A 377 44.96 20.75 49.17
CA ALA A 377 45.28 21.71 50.22
C ALA A 377 44.15 21.77 51.26
N GLY A 378 44.48 21.66 52.54
CA GLY A 378 43.50 21.65 53.63
C GLY A 378 42.68 22.94 53.70
N TRP A 379 41.41 22.85 54.09
CA TRP A 379 40.52 23.99 54.30
C TRP A 379 41.01 24.85 55.47
N SER A 380 41.92 25.78 55.20
CA SER A 380 42.11 26.95 56.04
C SER A 380 41.70 28.16 55.21
N MET A 381 41.20 29.22 55.85
CA MET A 381 40.73 30.45 55.19
C MET A 381 41.84 31.23 54.42
N GLN A 382 43.01 30.63 54.21
CA GLN A 382 44.00 31.05 53.24
C GLN A 382 43.92 30.17 51.98
N ILE A 383 43.73 30.81 50.84
CA ILE A 383 43.72 30.16 49.54
C ILE A 383 45.07 29.45 49.32
N GLY A 384 45.06 28.12 49.35
CA GLY A 384 46.22 27.28 49.09
C GLY A 384 46.50 27.19 47.59
N TYR A 385 47.51 27.90 47.09
CA TYR A 385 47.92 27.83 45.69
C TYR A 385 49.13 26.89 45.55
N ILE A 386 48.98 25.82 44.77
CA ILE A 386 50.14 25.00 44.36
C ILE A 386 50.95 25.82 43.35
N SER A 387 52.19 26.17 43.69
CA SER A 387 53.02 27.04 42.85
C SER A 387 54.11 26.30 42.08
N LYS A 388 54.47 25.08 42.53
CA LYS A 388 55.42 24.20 41.85
C LYS A 388 55.21 22.76 42.31
N ILE A 389 55.35 21.82 41.39
CA ILE A 389 55.52 20.40 41.70
C ILE A 389 56.89 19.99 41.19
N VAL A 390 57.65 19.30 42.04
CA VAL A 390 58.87 18.61 41.62
C VAL A 390 58.69 17.14 41.88
N VAL A 391 59.27 16.33 41.01
CA VAL A 391 59.02 14.90 41.00
C VAL A 391 60.29 14.15 41.34
N GLY A 392 60.25 13.38 42.43
CA GLY A 392 61.27 12.41 42.79
C GLY A 392 60.91 11.02 42.28
N ASP A 393 61.86 10.10 42.37
CA ASP A 393 61.72 8.74 41.85
C ASP A 393 60.67 7.88 42.61
N THR A 394 60.26 8.29 43.83
CA THR A 394 59.33 7.52 44.68
C THR A 394 58.13 8.34 45.20
N PHE A 395 58.16 9.66 45.08
CA PHE A 395 57.10 10.58 45.52
C PHE A 395 57.18 11.89 44.76
N ILE A 396 56.08 12.64 44.75
CA ILE A 396 56.09 14.03 44.29
C ILE A 396 56.12 14.99 45.48
N LEU A 397 56.71 16.16 45.28
CA LEU A 397 56.65 17.28 46.20
C LEU A 397 55.81 18.39 45.58
N ALA A 398 54.80 18.85 46.31
CA ALA A 398 54.02 20.02 45.93
C ALA A 398 54.31 21.18 46.89
N ARG A 399 54.70 22.33 46.34
CA ARG A 399 54.83 23.58 47.11
C ARG A 399 53.46 24.24 47.20
N GLU A 400 52.96 24.36 48.41
CA GLU A 400 51.77 25.13 48.75
C GLU A 400 52.18 26.28 49.68
N ASN A 401 52.22 27.52 49.17
CA ASN A 401 52.65 28.69 49.95
C ASN A 401 54.03 28.50 50.63
N SER A 402 54.03 28.28 51.96
CA SER A 402 55.22 28.03 52.80
C SER A 402 55.27 26.59 53.34
N ASN A 403 54.53 25.67 52.72
CA ASN A 403 54.53 24.24 52.98
C ASN A 403 55.03 23.45 51.77
N ILE A 404 55.77 22.38 52.03
CA ILE A 404 56.14 21.35 51.07
C ILE A 404 55.35 20.10 51.46
N HIS A 405 54.56 19.56 50.54
CA HIS A 405 53.80 18.33 50.72
C HIS A 405 54.47 17.19 49.99
N LYS A 406 54.71 16.08 50.68
CA LYS A 406 55.17 14.80 50.10
C LYS A 406 53.95 13.93 49.83
N ILE A 407 53.76 13.56 48.57
CA ILE A 407 52.58 12.84 48.08
C ILE A 407 53.04 11.56 47.39
N ALA A 408 52.46 10.42 47.77
CA ALA A 408 52.73 9.13 47.15
C ALA A 408 52.24 9.10 45.70
N LEU A 409 52.96 8.39 44.83
CA LEU A 409 52.70 8.37 43.39
C LEU A 409 51.36 7.71 43.01
N ASP A 410 50.83 6.84 43.86
CA ASP A 410 49.52 6.22 43.73
C ASP A 410 48.39 7.06 44.35
N GLY A 411 48.74 8.19 44.99
CA GLY A 411 47.81 9.03 45.74
C GLY A 411 47.31 8.42 47.05
N SER A 412 47.90 7.32 47.51
CA SER A 412 47.48 6.61 48.73
C SER A 412 47.76 7.40 50.01
N SER A 413 48.75 8.30 49.99
CA SER A 413 49.13 9.11 51.15
C SER A 413 49.70 10.47 50.77
N SER A 414 49.45 11.45 51.64
CA SER A 414 50.05 12.78 51.59
C SER A 414 50.40 13.25 53.01
N THR A 415 51.60 13.82 53.16
CA THR A 415 52.09 14.35 54.43
C THR A 415 52.76 15.71 54.23
N ILE A 416 52.71 16.57 55.24
CA ILE A 416 53.54 17.78 55.25
C ILE A 416 54.99 17.35 55.43
N PHE A 417 55.80 17.59 54.42
CA PHE A 417 57.24 17.30 54.42
C PHE A 417 58.05 18.37 55.15
N LYS A 418 57.70 19.63 54.93
CA LYS A 418 58.29 20.79 55.62
C LYS A 418 57.28 21.93 55.66
N SER A 419 57.22 22.61 56.80
CA SER A 419 56.50 23.88 56.95
C SER A 419 57.44 24.94 57.52
N ILE A 420 57.36 26.15 57.00
CA ILE A 420 58.06 27.32 57.55
C ILE A 420 57.06 28.47 57.75
N SER A 421 57.40 29.42 58.63
CA SER A 421 56.49 30.51 59.01
C SER A 421 56.05 31.40 57.85
N SER A 422 56.96 31.73 56.93
CA SER A 422 56.64 32.38 55.65
C SER A 422 57.86 32.39 54.71
N GLY A 423 57.61 32.73 53.45
CA GLY A 423 58.68 33.20 52.56
C GLY A 423 59.42 32.13 51.76
N MET A 424 58.92 30.89 51.69
CA MET A 424 59.44 29.90 50.75
C MET A 424 59.21 30.39 49.31
N LYS A 425 60.18 30.18 48.40
CA LYS A 425 60.15 30.71 47.03
C LYS A 425 60.19 29.61 45.99
N ASP A 426 61.08 28.64 46.16
CA ASP A 426 61.23 27.58 45.19
C ASP A 426 61.65 26.27 45.85
N ILE A 427 61.39 25.16 45.16
CA ILE A 427 61.76 23.81 45.56
C ILE A 427 62.45 23.06 44.43
N ALA A 428 63.36 22.16 44.77
CA ALA A 428 64.04 21.23 43.87
C ALA A 428 64.30 19.91 44.58
N ILE A 429 64.49 18.83 43.81
CA ILE A 429 64.77 17.48 44.33
C ILE A 429 65.79 16.78 43.44
N ASP A 430 66.70 16.01 44.03
CA ASP A 430 67.64 15.14 43.29
C ASP A 430 67.19 13.67 43.30
N SER A 431 67.82 12.80 42.51
CA SER A 431 67.50 11.36 42.46
C SER A 431 67.88 10.60 43.74
N SER A 432 68.69 11.20 44.62
CA SER A 432 68.89 10.67 45.98
C SER A 432 67.78 11.11 46.94
N LEU A 433 66.74 11.77 46.42
CA LEU A 433 65.57 12.26 47.13
C LEU A 433 65.88 13.35 48.16
N ASN A 434 67.05 14.00 48.07
CA ASN A 434 67.31 15.19 48.88
C ASN A 434 66.50 16.35 48.33
N VAL A 435 65.90 17.12 49.23
CA VAL A 435 65.01 18.21 48.89
C VAL A 435 65.70 19.52 49.18
N TYR A 436 65.63 20.44 48.24
CA TYR A 436 66.21 21.77 48.38
C TYR A 436 65.07 22.78 48.30
N TYR A 437 65.08 23.77 49.19
CA TYR A 437 64.16 24.88 49.08
C TYR A 437 64.86 26.21 49.34
N SER A 438 64.37 27.26 48.69
CA SER A 438 64.82 28.62 48.94
C SER A 438 63.78 29.44 49.68
N THR A 439 64.27 30.43 50.43
CA THR A 439 63.46 31.48 51.04
C THR A 439 63.93 32.86 50.55
N ASN A 440 63.51 33.95 51.19
CA ASN A 440 64.03 35.28 50.88
C ASN A 440 65.56 35.35 50.90
N ASN A 441 66.24 34.73 51.89
CA ASN A 441 67.70 34.84 52.05
C ASN A 441 68.41 33.51 52.34
N THR A 442 67.69 32.38 52.34
CA THR A 442 68.30 31.08 52.63
C THR A 442 68.09 30.07 51.52
N VAL A 443 69.04 29.14 51.43
CA VAL A 443 68.88 27.86 50.74
C VAL A 443 69.06 26.76 51.77
N VAL A 444 68.15 25.81 51.81
CA VAL A 444 68.18 24.70 52.77
C VAL A 444 68.17 23.39 52.02
N LYS A 445 69.04 22.47 52.42
CA LYS A 445 68.97 21.06 52.03
C LYS A 445 68.32 20.25 53.12
N LEU A 446 67.37 19.41 52.73
CA LEU A 446 66.72 18.41 53.56
C LEU A 446 67.09 17.01 53.07
N ASP A 447 67.21 16.08 53.99
CA ASP A 447 67.29 14.66 53.70
C ASP A 447 65.93 14.13 53.20
N PRO A 448 65.85 12.89 52.68
CA PRO A 448 64.60 12.30 52.17
C PRO A 448 63.46 12.15 53.20
N ASN A 449 63.76 12.33 54.48
CA ASN A 449 62.83 12.25 55.61
C ASN A 449 62.40 13.64 56.13
N GLY A 450 62.93 14.74 55.54
CA GLY A 450 62.60 16.11 55.91
C GLY A 450 63.53 16.72 56.98
N GLY A 451 64.55 15.99 57.43
CA GLY A 451 65.58 16.49 58.34
C GLY A 451 66.47 17.51 57.64
N THR A 452 66.79 18.62 58.32
CA THR A 452 67.68 19.63 57.75
C THR A 452 69.13 19.15 57.78
N VAL A 453 69.76 19.05 56.61
CA VAL A 453 71.18 18.65 56.46
C VAL A 453 72.08 19.87 56.64
N TRP A 454 71.78 20.95 55.92
CA TRP A 454 72.48 22.22 56.04
C TRP A 454 71.58 23.38 55.63
N THR A 455 71.91 24.57 56.12
CA THR A 455 71.28 25.83 55.77
C THR A 455 72.36 26.81 55.35
N TYR A 456 72.28 27.27 54.10
CA TYR A 456 73.03 28.41 53.62
C TYR A 456 72.20 29.68 53.87
N VAL A 457 72.79 30.66 54.54
CA VAL A 457 72.21 31.99 54.73
C VAL A 457 73.06 32.98 53.95
N GLN A 458 72.46 33.67 52.98
CA GLN A 458 73.16 34.73 52.28
C GLN A 458 73.25 35.97 53.19
N SER A 459 74.45 36.31 53.61
CA SER A 459 74.75 37.44 54.51
C SER A 459 75.64 38.52 53.88
N GLU A 460 76.19 38.30 52.69
CA GLU A 460 77.15 39.23 52.06
C GLU A 460 76.53 40.55 51.56
N LEU A 461 75.21 40.63 51.49
CA LEU A 461 74.47 41.71 50.84
C LEU A 461 73.27 42.04 51.73
N GLY A 462 73.04 43.33 52.03
CA GLY A 462 72.11 43.80 53.08
C GLY A 462 70.65 43.31 53.02
N SER A 463 69.82 43.76 53.97
CA SER A 463 68.49 43.22 54.36
C SER A 463 67.37 43.12 53.29
N ASN A 464 67.65 43.34 52.01
CA ASN A 464 66.68 43.30 50.89
C ASN A 464 67.08 42.24 49.84
N LEU A 465 67.14 40.98 50.25
CA LEU A 465 67.48 39.82 49.40
C LEU A 465 66.26 38.94 49.13
N ASN A 466 66.21 38.37 47.92
CA ASN A 466 65.19 37.40 47.52
C ASN A 466 65.79 36.29 46.65
N ILE A 467 66.02 35.09 47.22
CA ILE A 467 66.43 33.90 46.47
C ILE A 467 65.20 33.25 45.83
N THR A 468 64.87 33.69 44.62
CA THR A 468 63.63 33.34 43.92
C THR A 468 63.64 31.95 43.31
N TYR A 469 64.79 31.44 42.85
CA TYR A 469 64.87 30.17 42.13
C TYR A 469 65.95 29.25 42.67
N ILE A 470 65.70 27.95 42.57
CA ILE A 470 66.65 26.90 42.91
C ILE A 470 66.57 25.77 41.88
N ALA A 471 67.74 25.28 41.46
CA ALA A 471 67.86 24.19 40.51
C ALA A 471 68.97 23.24 40.95
N VAL A 472 68.68 21.95 40.93
CA VAL A 472 69.65 20.88 41.22
C VAL A 472 69.67 19.90 40.06
N SER A 473 70.85 19.41 39.66
CA SER A 473 70.95 18.32 38.70
C SER A 473 70.38 17.04 39.31
N LYS A 474 69.84 16.14 38.48
CA LYS A 474 69.26 14.87 38.93
C LYS A 474 70.27 14.03 39.70
N ASN A 475 71.53 14.01 39.26
CA ASN A 475 72.62 13.35 39.97
C ASN A 475 73.02 14.02 41.32
N GLY A 476 72.45 15.17 41.67
CA GLY A 476 72.72 15.89 42.92
C GLY A 476 74.08 16.59 43.00
N GLN A 477 74.87 16.62 41.92
CA GLN A 477 76.24 17.15 41.93
C GLN A 477 76.31 18.65 41.66
N HIS A 478 75.26 19.25 41.09
CA HIS A 478 75.25 20.65 40.69
C HIS A 478 74.03 21.35 41.26
N LEU A 479 74.26 22.27 42.21
CA LEU A 479 73.22 23.04 42.87
C LEU A 479 73.44 24.53 42.59
N TYR A 480 72.41 25.17 42.04
CA TYR A 480 72.40 26.60 41.76
C TYR A 480 71.19 27.25 42.40
N CYS A 481 71.37 28.49 42.86
CA CYS A 481 70.26 29.35 43.22
C CYS A 481 70.42 30.72 42.58
N ALA A 482 69.29 31.34 42.25
CA ALA A 482 69.24 32.65 41.64
C ALA A 482 68.32 33.56 42.45
N GLY A 483 68.68 34.83 42.53
CA GLY A 483 67.90 35.79 43.28
C GLY A 483 68.20 37.22 42.90
N SER A 484 67.55 38.13 43.62
CA SER A 484 67.81 39.56 43.53
C SER A 484 68.33 40.11 44.85
N TYR A 485 69.09 41.19 44.71
CA TYR A 485 69.62 42.02 45.78
C TYR A 485 69.36 43.48 45.43
N ARG A 486 69.07 44.32 46.42
CA ARG A 486 68.91 45.76 46.26
C ARG A 486 70.07 46.52 46.89
N ASP A 487 70.82 47.24 46.05
CA ASP A 487 71.78 48.27 46.44
C ASP A 487 71.53 49.54 45.63
N ASN A 488 70.60 50.38 46.09
CA ASN A 488 70.05 51.55 45.36
C ASN A 488 69.36 51.24 44.01
N SER A 489 69.63 50.09 43.40
CA SER A 489 68.98 49.48 42.24
C SER A 489 68.87 47.96 42.46
N THR A 490 67.99 47.29 41.72
CA THR A 490 67.81 45.84 41.84
C THR A 490 68.76 45.12 40.89
N TYR A 491 69.65 44.30 41.44
CA TYR A 491 70.58 43.45 40.69
C TYR A 491 70.24 41.99 40.91
N TYR A 492 70.54 41.16 39.90
CA TYR A 492 70.30 39.73 39.91
C TYR A 492 71.63 38.99 39.92
N VAL A 493 71.64 37.87 40.65
CA VAL A 493 72.86 37.11 40.92
C VAL A 493 72.56 35.63 40.90
N LEU A 494 73.53 34.87 40.42
CA LEU A 494 73.53 33.42 40.38
C LEU A 494 74.64 32.88 41.29
N TYR A 495 74.31 31.91 42.13
CA TYR A 495 75.27 31.23 43.00
C TYR A 495 75.33 29.76 42.63
N LYS A 496 76.55 29.21 42.59
CA LYS A 496 76.78 27.78 42.68
C LYS A 496 77.07 27.42 44.12
N LEU A 497 76.32 26.47 44.66
CA LEU A 497 76.50 25.96 46.01
C LEU A 497 77.09 24.56 45.94
N ASN A 498 77.94 24.21 46.92
CA ASN A 498 78.36 22.84 47.13
C ASN A 498 77.16 22.04 47.66
N PRO A 499 76.68 21.00 46.95
CA PRO A 499 75.48 20.27 47.36
C PRO A 499 75.61 19.53 48.70
N SER A 500 76.85 19.25 49.14
CA SER A 500 77.12 18.54 50.40
C SER A 500 77.21 19.47 51.59
N THR A 501 77.73 20.69 51.41
CA THR A 501 78.03 21.61 52.52
C THR A 501 77.22 22.91 52.51
N GLY A 502 76.58 23.26 51.39
CA GLY A 502 75.89 24.54 51.20
C GLY A 502 76.83 25.73 50.99
N ALA A 503 78.15 25.53 50.97
CA ALA A 503 79.11 26.61 50.75
C ALA A 503 79.01 27.18 49.33
N VAL A 504 79.12 28.51 49.19
CA VAL A 504 79.21 29.15 47.88
C VAL A 504 80.55 28.79 47.23
N LEU A 505 80.48 28.20 46.04
CA LEU A 505 81.65 27.88 45.22
C LEU A 505 81.95 29.00 44.24
N TYR A 506 80.91 29.48 43.55
CA TYR A 506 81.04 30.53 42.54
C TYR A 506 79.83 31.47 42.58
N LYS A 507 80.04 32.69 42.07
CA LYS A 507 79.05 33.76 42.01
C LYS A 507 79.16 34.45 40.66
N TYR A 508 78.01 34.74 40.05
CA TYR A 508 77.95 35.48 38.80
C TYR A 508 76.90 36.58 38.87
N SER A 509 77.32 37.80 38.52
CA SER A 509 76.44 38.96 38.46
C SER A 509 75.72 38.98 37.11
N VAL A 510 74.40 38.84 37.14
CA VAL A 510 73.55 38.90 35.94
C VAL A 510 73.25 40.34 35.52
N GLY A 511 73.42 41.31 36.45
CA GLY A 511 73.12 42.73 36.21
C GLY A 511 71.68 43.09 36.58
N SER A 512 71.10 44.09 35.92
CA SER A 512 69.77 44.65 36.28
C SER A 512 68.59 43.91 35.65
N TYR A 513 68.82 42.79 34.96
CA TYR A 513 67.79 42.05 34.25
C TYR A 513 67.19 40.94 35.12
N ASN A 514 65.86 40.93 35.23
CA ASN A 514 65.16 39.98 36.09
C ASN A 514 65.30 38.56 35.56
N ILE A 515 65.66 37.61 36.43
CA ILE A 515 65.70 36.19 36.11
C ILE A 515 64.27 35.63 36.17
N SER A 516 63.80 35.03 35.07
CA SER A 516 62.44 34.49 34.96
C SER A 516 62.35 32.97 35.00
N ALA A 517 63.47 32.28 34.81
CA ALA A 517 63.59 30.82 34.92
C ALA A 517 65.03 30.42 35.23
N LEU A 518 65.22 29.28 35.90
CA LEU A 518 66.51 28.69 36.21
C LEU A 518 66.45 27.17 36.03
N ALA A 519 67.43 26.59 35.35
CA ALA A 519 67.58 25.15 35.23
C ALA A 519 69.06 24.74 35.13
N VAL A 520 69.36 23.47 35.38
CA VAL A 520 70.72 22.92 35.32
C VAL A 520 70.70 21.56 34.61
N ASP A 521 71.66 21.33 33.73
CA ASP A 521 71.85 20.01 33.09
C ASP A 521 72.72 19.07 33.95
N GLU A 522 72.71 17.78 33.64
CA GLU A 522 73.51 16.77 34.37
C GLU A 522 75.02 16.98 34.29
N TYR A 523 75.50 17.81 33.37
CA TYR A 523 76.90 18.14 33.17
C TYR A 523 77.31 19.43 33.89
N GLY A 524 76.37 20.06 34.61
CA GLY A 524 76.59 21.23 35.44
C GLY A 524 76.52 22.56 34.70
N GLY A 525 76.08 22.57 33.44
CA GLY A 525 75.75 23.79 32.71
C GLY A 525 74.43 24.37 33.23
N VAL A 526 74.47 25.64 33.64
CA VAL A 526 73.30 26.34 34.19
C VAL A 526 72.68 27.24 33.13
N TYR A 527 71.36 27.23 33.10
CA TYR A 527 70.53 27.99 32.17
C TYR A 527 69.66 28.97 32.94
N TYR A 528 69.60 30.21 32.48
CA TYR A 528 68.67 31.18 33.03
C TYR A 528 68.06 32.03 31.92
N ALA A 529 66.82 32.45 32.16
CA ALA A 529 66.12 33.39 31.29
C ALA A 529 66.06 34.76 31.93
N THR A 530 66.09 35.81 31.11
CA THR A 530 66.01 37.20 31.58
C THR A 530 64.77 37.92 31.06
N SER A 531 64.40 39.03 31.70
CA SER A 531 63.35 39.95 31.25
C SER A 531 63.65 40.68 29.94
N LEU A 532 64.78 40.41 29.29
CA LEU A 532 65.13 40.88 27.93
C LEU A 532 64.98 39.76 26.88
N ASP A 533 64.01 38.87 27.10
CA ASP A 533 63.70 37.77 26.18
C ASP A 533 64.92 36.87 25.89
N SER A 534 65.90 36.78 26.79
CA SER A 534 67.16 36.08 26.53
C SER A 534 67.24 34.80 27.36
N VAL A 535 67.55 33.68 26.71
CA VAL A 535 67.93 32.40 27.34
C VAL A 535 69.44 32.26 27.24
N ILE A 536 70.10 32.11 28.38
CA ILE A 536 71.55 32.14 28.47
C ILE A 536 72.05 30.87 29.13
N LYS A 537 73.13 30.29 28.60
CA LYS A 537 73.88 29.22 29.25
C LYS A 537 75.22 29.73 29.75
N ILE A 538 75.55 29.41 31.00
CA ILE A 538 76.85 29.69 31.60
C ILE A 538 77.55 28.36 31.96
N ASP A 539 78.89 28.39 31.92
CA ASP A 539 79.72 27.28 32.33
C ASP A 539 79.57 26.91 33.82
N THR A 540 80.06 25.73 34.18
CA THR A 540 79.86 25.19 35.53
C THR A 540 80.57 26.02 36.62
N ASN A 541 81.57 26.82 36.27
CA ASN A 541 82.31 27.65 37.22
C ASN A 541 81.75 29.07 37.32
N LEU A 542 80.64 29.35 36.64
CA LEU A 542 80.03 30.68 36.59
C LEU A 542 80.99 31.79 36.11
N ALA A 543 81.91 31.44 35.22
CA ALA A 543 82.95 32.33 34.72
C ALA A 543 82.66 32.81 33.29
N ASN A 544 82.08 31.95 32.45
CA ASN A 544 81.90 32.25 31.04
C ASN A 544 80.47 31.98 30.59
N GLN A 545 79.87 33.00 29.97
CA GLN A 545 78.69 32.80 29.13
C GLN A 545 79.08 31.94 27.93
N LEU A 546 78.48 30.75 27.82
CA LEU A 546 78.75 29.81 26.72
C LEU A 546 77.98 30.22 25.46
N TRP A 547 76.72 30.62 25.62
CA TRP A 547 75.90 31.16 24.54
C TRP A 547 74.70 31.94 25.10
N SER A 548 74.12 32.78 24.26
CA SER A 548 72.85 33.45 24.51
C SER A 548 71.95 33.32 23.28
N TYR A 549 70.67 33.06 23.52
CA TYR A 549 69.64 33.05 22.49
C TYR A 549 68.56 34.07 22.84
N ARG A 550 68.17 34.91 21.88
CA ARG A 550 67.06 35.85 22.02
C ARG A 550 65.77 35.15 21.60
N ALA A 551 64.96 34.76 22.57
CA ALA A 551 63.63 34.19 22.40
C ALA A 551 62.62 35.24 21.92
N ASP A 552 61.43 34.79 21.53
CA ASP A 552 60.33 35.64 21.07
C ASP A 552 59.56 36.33 22.20
N GLY A 553 60.05 36.21 23.43
CA GLY A 553 59.51 36.80 24.65
C GLY A 553 60.23 36.28 25.89
N VAL A 554 59.78 36.72 27.07
CA VAL A 554 60.35 36.29 28.35
C VAL A 554 60.05 34.82 28.62
N ALA A 555 61.08 33.99 28.73
CA ALA A 555 60.91 32.58 29.06
C ALA A 555 60.54 32.40 30.52
N SER A 556 59.39 31.81 30.79
CA SER A 556 58.93 31.48 32.13
C SER A 556 59.42 30.12 32.60
N CYS A 557 59.93 29.28 31.69
CA CYS A 557 60.41 27.95 32.02
C CYS A 557 61.52 27.50 31.07
N ILE A 558 62.53 26.84 31.66
CA ILE A 558 63.62 26.19 30.95
C ILE A 558 63.70 24.76 31.47
N THR A 559 63.78 23.80 30.56
CA THR A 559 63.80 22.38 30.91
C THR A 559 64.85 21.67 30.05
N PRO A 560 65.99 21.24 30.62
CA PRO A 560 66.94 20.39 29.93
C PRO A 560 66.32 19.05 29.51
N ALA A 561 66.71 18.54 28.35
CA ALA A 561 66.29 17.22 27.89
C ALA A 561 66.92 16.12 28.75
N ALA A 562 66.20 15.01 28.97
CA ALA A 562 66.66 13.89 29.79
C ALA A 562 67.92 13.21 29.23
N ASP A 563 68.13 13.24 27.92
CA ASP A 563 69.30 12.68 27.23
C ASP A 563 70.50 13.63 27.21
N GLY A 564 70.33 14.88 27.67
CA GLY A 564 71.37 15.90 27.65
C GLY A 564 71.70 16.43 26.24
N SER A 565 70.86 16.19 25.23
CA SER A 565 71.11 16.68 23.86
C SER A 565 70.65 18.13 23.66
N TYR A 566 69.56 18.51 24.32
CA TYR A 566 68.85 19.76 24.07
C TYR A 566 68.42 20.46 25.35
N VAL A 567 68.00 21.72 25.21
CA VAL A 567 67.27 22.45 26.25
C VAL A 567 66.01 23.04 25.65
N TYR A 568 64.89 22.86 26.34
CA TYR A 568 63.60 23.41 25.97
C TYR A 568 63.39 24.73 26.70
N ALA A 569 62.96 25.77 25.99
CA ALA A 569 62.61 27.05 26.58
C ALA A 569 61.28 27.56 26.02
N HIS A 570 60.41 28.05 26.89
CA HIS A 570 59.10 28.58 26.50
C HIS A 570 58.61 29.65 27.47
N GLY A 571 57.57 30.36 27.05
CA GLY A 571 56.89 31.37 27.86
C GLY A 571 55.40 31.40 27.54
N THR A 572 54.67 32.23 28.27
CA THR A 572 53.21 32.29 28.16
C THR A 572 52.71 32.90 26.85
N SER A 573 53.56 33.63 26.13
CA SER A 573 53.17 34.41 24.95
C SER A 573 53.71 33.86 23.63
N TYR A 574 54.49 32.78 23.66
CA TYR A 574 55.15 32.22 22.48
C TYR A 574 55.36 30.70 22.63
N PRO A 575 55.55 29.96 21.53
CA PRO A 575 55.66 28.50 21.58
C PRO A 575 57.04 28.03 22.07
N MET A 576 57.16 26.75 22.41
CA MET A 576 58.41 26.19 22.88
C MET A 576 59.49 26.11 21.78
N PHE A 577 60.72 26.42 22.19
CA PHE A 577 61.93 26.24 21.42
C PHE A 577 62.73 25.05 21.94
N GLN A 578 63.20 24.23 21.02
CA GLN A 578 64.27 23.27 21.25
C GLN A 578 65.60 23.91 20.84
N LEU A 579 66.48 24.16 21.81
CA LEU A 579 67.80 24.73 21.58
C LEU A 579 68.87 23.65 21.72
N ASN A 580 69.88 23.68 20.86
CA ASN A 580 71.05 22.83 21.00
C ASN A 580 71.78 23.15 22.32
N ARG A 581 72.06 22.12 23.13
CA ARG A 581 72.67 22.28 24.45
C ARG A 581 74.01 23.01 24.42
N LEU A 582 74.81 22.77 23.38
CA LEU A 582 76.19 23.24 23.26
C LEU A 582 76.29 24.60 22.57
N THR A 583 75.45 24.86 21.56
CA THR A 583 75.57 26.06 20.72
C THR A 583 74.49 27.11 20.94
N GLY A 584 73.37 26.76 21.57
CA GLY A 584 72.20 27.64 21.71
C GLY A 584 71.41 27.83 20.41
N ALA A 585 71.80 27.16 19.31
CA ALA A 585 71.08 27.24 18.04
C ALA A 585 69.69 26.60 18.15
N VAL A 586 68.68 27.23 17.55
CA VAL A 586 67.32 26.67 17.47
C VAL A 586 67.31 25.48 16.52
N ILE A 587 66.78 24.36 17.01
CA ILE A 587 66.61 23.13 16.23
C ILE A 587 65.17 23.04 15.73
N THR A 588 64.20 23.27 16.61
CA THR A 588 62.77 23.19 16.28
C THR A 588 61.98 24.17 17.13
N LYS A 589 60.91 24.72 16.56
CA LYS A 589 59.94 25.64 17.19
C LYS A 589 58.54 25.18 16.83
N THR A 590 57.66 24.96 17.80
CA THR A 590 56.30 24.45 17.50
C THR A 590 55.30 24.50 18.67
N GLY A 591 54.04 24.70 18.31
CA GLY A 591 52.92 23.92 18.85
C GLY A 591 52.04 24.57 19.91
N VAL A 592 52.54 24.74 21.14
CA VAL A 592 51.72 25.16 22.29
C VAL A 592 52.12 26.55 22.75
N VAL A 593 51.21 27.52 22.66
CA VAL A 593 51.34 28.85 23.26
C VAL A 593 50.55 28.90 24.57
N GLY A 594 51.01 29.66 25.56
CA GLY A 594 50.34 29.77 26.85
C GLY A 594 50.72 28.68 27.85
N ALA A 595 51.85 28.01 27.63
CA ALA A 595 52.39 27.07 28.60
C ALA A 595 53.06 27.82 29.76
N TYR A 596 52.82 27.37 30.98
CA TYR A 596 53.37 28.00 32.19
C TYR A 596 54.61 27.29 32.70
N GLN A 597 54.57 25.96 32.66
CA GLN A 597 55.67 25.10 33.06
C GLN A 597 55.72 23.89 32.12
N SER A 598 56.92 23.34 31.97
CA SER A 598 57.14 22.09 31.26
C SER A 598 58.09 21.19 32.03
N SER A 599 58.12 19.94 31.59
CA SER A 599 58.97 18.89 32.11
C SER A 599 59.25 17.89 31.00
N VAL A 600 60.21 17.00 31.23
CA VAL A 600 60.60 15.95 30.29
C VAL A 600 60.62 14.62 31.03
N ASP A 601 60.01 13.58 30.44
CA ASP A 601 60.05 12.23 30.99
C ASP A 601 61.34 11.49 30.58
N SER A 602 61.56 10.30 31.15
CA SER A 602 62.74 9.48 30.82
C SER A 602 62.80 9.01 29.37
N LYS A 603 61.67 9.05 28.64
CA LYS A 603 61.56 8.68 27.23
C LYS A 603 61.77 9.88 26.30
N GLY A 604 62.00 11.07 26.85
CA GLY A 604 62.24 12.30 26.12
C GLY A 604 60.96 13.00 25.65
N TYR A 605 59.76 12.58 26.08
CA TYR A 605 58.56 13.35 25.81
C TYR A 605 58.56 14.62 26.67
N VAL A 606 58.23 15.73 26.03
CA VAL A 606 58.08 17.02 26.68
C VAL A 606 56.62 17.24 26.98
N TYR A 607 56.29 17.61 28.21
CA TYR A 607 54.92 17.85 28.59
C TYR A 607 54.75 19.29 29.00
N LEU A 608 53.62 19.86 28.61
CA LEU A 608 53.31 21.26 28.81
C LEU A 608 51.93 21.37 29.43
N VAL A 609 51.75 22.37 30.28
CA VAL A 609 50.43 22.71 30.79
C VAL A 609 50.11 24.16 30.47
N THR A 610 48.95 24.35 29.86
CA THR A 610 48.34 25.66 29.59
C THR A 610 47.17 25.89 30.54
N ASN A 611 46.48 27.04 30.41
CA ASN A 611 45.31 27.38 31.22
C ASN A 611 44.24 26.29 31.31
N ASN A 612 44.08 25.48 30.27
CA ASN A 612 43.01 24.49 30.22
C ASN A 612 43.49 23.10 29.79
N TYR A 613 44.73 22.93 29.33
CA TYR A 613 45.12 21.68 28.69
C TYR A 613 46.48 21.19 29.15
N VAL A 614 46.58 19.86 29.25
CA VAL A 614 47.87 19.16 29.34
C VAL A 614 48.21 18.65 27.94
N TYR A 615 49.39 18.99 27.46
CA TYR A 615 49.93 18.53 26.19
C TYR A 615 51.15 17.65 26.41
N ARG A 616 51.37 16.75 25.46
CA ARG A 616 52.61 16.01 25.28
C ARG A 616 53.13 16.23 23.88
N GLN A 617 54.42 16.54 23.78
CA GLN A 617 55.15 16.66 22.54
C GLN A 617 56.31 15.65 22.50
N SER A 618 56.68 15.16 21.33
CA SER A 618 57.89 14.34 21.17
C SER A 618 59.15 15.12 21.52
N SER A 619 60.28 14.44 21.76
CA SER A 619 61.57 15.10 22.04
C SER A 619 62.01 16.08 20.94
N SER A 620 61.70 15.78 19.68
CA SER A 620 61.92 16.64 18.52
C SER A 620 60.87 17.75 18.34
N LEU A 621 59.86 17.80 19.22
CA LEU A 621 58.68 18.64 19.15
C LEU A 621 57.80 18.48 17.89
N VAL A 622 58.14 17.58 16.96
CA VAL A 622 57.42 17.39 15.68
C VAL A 622 55.99 16.89 15.86
N THR A 623 55.74 16.07 16.88
CA THR A 623 54.41 15.55 17.18
C THR A 623 53.88 16.18 18.47
N GLU A 624 52.62 16.61 18.42
CA GLU A 624 51.90 17.16 19.56
C GLU A 624 50.61 16.38 19.78
N GLN A 625 50.31 16.13 21.05
CA GLN A 625 49.07 15.52 21.47
C GLN A 625 48.51 16.28 22.67
N GLN A 626 47.29 16.79 22.53
CA GLN A 626 46.49 17.21 23.68
C GLN A 626 46.05 15.98 24.45
N LEU A 627 46.46 15.87 25.72
CA LEU A 627 46.19 14.71 26.55
C LEU A 627 44.90 14.84 27.37
N TYR A 628 44.64 16.03 27.91
CA TYR A 628 43.52 16.24 28.84
C TYR A 628 43.09 17.70 28.90
N ASN A 629 41.79 17.95 29.09
CA ASN A 629 41.24 19.27 29.41
C ASN A 629 41.04 19.38 30.93
N THR A 630 41.93 20.15 31.57
CA THR A 630 41.94 20.42 33.01
C THR A 630 40.76 21.30 33.47
N GLN A 631 40.19 22.13 32.59
CA GLN A 631 39.18 23.16 32.89
C GLN A 631 39.61 24.18 33.96
N THR A 632 40.88 24.17 34.37
CA THR A 632 41.44 25.01 35.42
C THR A 632 42.91 25.29 35.10
N TYR A 633 43.42 26.41 35.55
CA TYR A 633 44.85 26.69 35.44
C TYR A 633 45.67 25.60 36.13
N ALA A 634 46.58 24.96 35.37
CA ALA A 634 47.36 23.85 35.87
C ALA A 634 48.88 24.05 35.65
N ILE A 635 49.70 23.38 36.45
CA ILE A 635 51.16 23.52 36.46
C ILE A 635 51.90 22.19 36.65
N SER A 636 53.19 22.18 36.30
CA SER A 636 54.18 21.10 36.52
C SER A 636 53.71 19.70 36.09
N PRO A 637 53.61 19.39 34.79
CA PRO A 637 53.26 18.05 34.35
C PRO A 637 54.42 17.05 34.67
N VAL A 638 54.16 15.74 34.82
CA VAL A 638 55.11 14.60 34.62
C VAL A 638 55.90 14.00 35.79
N HIS A 639 56.02 12.67 35.71
CA HIS A 639 56.96 11.79 36.39
C HIS A 639 57.83 10.97 35.38
N PRO A 640 59.04 10.50 35.76
CA PRO A 640 59.95 9.77 34.88
C PRO A 640 59.37 8.53 34.16
N ASP A 641 58.36 7.86 34.72
CA ASP A 641 57.74 6.65 34.16
C ASP A 641 56.64 6.92 33.11
N GLY A 642 56.35 8.18 32.81
CA GLY A 642 55.26 8.59 31.92
C GLY A 642 53.91 8.83 32.61
N SER A 643 53.84 8.68 33.94
CA SER A 643 52.72 9.18 34.74
C SER A 643 52.71 10.71 34.70
N ILE A 644 51.51 11.31 34.64
CA ILE A 644 51.38 12.76 34.51
C ILE A 644 50.67 13.28 35.76
N PHE A 645 51.39 14.00 36.60
CA PHE A 645 50.82 14.77 37.70
C PHE A 645 50.70 16.22 37.27
N PHE A 646 49.67 16.93 37.69
CA PHE A 646 49.60 18.38 37.52
C PHE A 646 48.91 19.01 38.74
N GLY A 647 49.34 20.21 39.10
CA GLY A 647 48.75 21.00 40.19
C GLY A 647 47.76 22.00 39.63
N GLU A 648 46.63 22.22 40.31
CA GLU A 648 45.67 23.26 39.95
C GLU A 648 45.93 24.51 40.79
N THR A 649 46.04 25.67 40.13
CA THR A 649 46.25 26.96 40.81
C THR A 649 44.94 27.71 41.05
N SER A 650 43.79 27.05 40.88
CA SER A 650 42.49 27.58 41.30
C SER A 650 42.40 27.60 42.84
N ALA A 651 41.37 28.23 43.39
CA ALA A 651 41.16 28.37 44.85
C ALA A 651 41.05 27.03 45.63
N THR A 652 41.24 25.89 44.97
CA THR A 652 41.10 24.55 45.52
C THR A 652 42.42 23.82 45.81
N GLY A 653 43.57 24.30 45.32
CA GLY A 653 44.91 23.80 45.70
C GLY A 653 45.12 22.29 45.52
N LYS A 654 44.74 21.74 44.36
CA LYS A 654 44.72 20.29 44.12
C LYS A 654 45.96 19.82 43.38
N VAL A 655 46.37 18.58 43.62
CA VAL A 655 47.25 17.84 42.70
C VAL A 655 46.48 16.64 42.16
N LYS A 656 46.48 16.48 40.84
CA LYS A 656 45.81 15.39 40.14
C LYS A 656 46.82 14.53 39.40
N LYS A 657 46.60 13.23 39.42
CA LYS A 657 47.27 12.25 38.55
C LYS A 657 46.36 11.96 37.37
N LEU A 658 46.91 12.01 36.16
CA LEU A 658 46.23 11.68 34.93
C LEU A 658 46.49 10.20 34.59
N GLU A 659 45.41 9.42 34.42
CA GLU A 659 45.46 7.97 34.22
C GLU A 659 45.20 7.63 32.75
N GLN A 660 46.08 6.81 32.14
CA GLN A 660 45.80 6.22 30.83
C GLN A 660 44.65 5.22 30.98
N GLY A 661 43.75 5.17 30.00
CA GLY A 661 42.88 3.99 29.86
C GLY A 661 43.72 2.73 29.70
N TYR A 662 43.15 1.56 30.02
CA TYR A 662 43.84 0.28 29.84
C TYR A 662 44.16 0.02 28.35
N SER A 663 45.41 -0.29 28.04
CA SER A 663 45.81 -0.91 26.77
C SER A 663 45.78 -2.43 26.97
N ILE A 664 45.25 -3.12 25.98
CA ILE A 664 45.20 -4.58 25.94
C ILE A 664 46.48 -5.08 25.24
N ASN A 665 47.04 -6.18 25.75
CA ASN A 665 48.02 -7.02 25.06
C ASN A 665 47.32 -8.06 24.20
#